data_AF-A0A1H2AFE8-F1
#
_entry.id   AF-A0A1H2AFE8-F1
#
_cell.length_a   1.000
_cell.length_b   1.000
_cell.length_c   1.000
_cell.angle_alpha   90.00
_cell.angle_beta   90.00
_cell.angle_gamma   90.00
#
_symmetry.space_group_name_H-M   'P 1'
#
loop_
_entity.id
_entity.type
_entity.pdbx_description
1 polymer ?
#
loop_
_entity_poly.entity_id
_entity_poly.type
_entity_poly.pdbx_seq_one_letter_code
_entity_poly.pdbx_strand_id
1 'polypeptide(L)'
;MIRRSLPAVFALIFAAPLCAAPAGQQTLFNFVRPADVVKVVTENADLPQANAEQTAEGEVLRRVTFNPVARPTLRLTPQTGAWDWSQSGMMTLRLQSAMDWAVTVYVQIQSNDGKTLVSRVDLPAGPAQTLLVPLVATTPLSQGMKAGPAMPMTVDGQRILLASSSGAIDRSQVVSVSLSMDQPKVAQSLLLERFGVQNDDGINQAVYGNLVDAYGQSTRGKWPEKIADDQQLKSAAAKEQQQLKSWLAERQKSSLDKFGGWNRGPAFKASGFFRSEKRDGRWYLVTPEGHPFYSLGVNTVSPDVNRTYVSGREYMFDSLPKPNEPLASHFGEGDNRGGNGVDQGRGYANGRWYDFYAANLQRLYGAPCKADSEGKSGVAEAAKSEAAETSAEKTAAPVVEPKSGVAEAAQTDAAHIARAETSAPCQATIDEQQWATHTLDRLQAWGFNTIGNWSAPVLGDAERVPYTLPLSIVGDYASISTGSDWWGGMPDPFDPRFAMATERAVAIAARDHRDDPWLIGYYADNELAWAGPGDDPKARYALAYGTLKMTTDVPAKRAFLKQLRDKYRNQAGLSKAWGIDLPAWELMEDPGFVPPLPNPEHPEIEADFKYFQKVFADTYFKTISDSLKWHAPNQMLLGGRFAVSTPEAVASCAQYCDVLSFNMYTLKPQDGHDFAALAALDKPVLITEFNFGSTDRGPLWGGVTQVAREEDRGPAYANFLKQALNEPSIVGVHWFQYLDQPVTGRLLDGENGHFGLVGVTDVPYQGFVETVRKSNLQTLEQLGKEAQKAPAHEAEGGRKGEAGKAAGAGHAGGHSGNGH
;
A
#
# COMPACT_ATOMS: atom_id res chain seq x y z
N MET A 1 -72.14 1.52 59.84
CA MET A 1 -72.95 0.96 58.73
C MET A 1 -72.00 0.14 57.86
N ILE A 2 -72.00 -1.19 57.98
CA ILE A 2 -72.63 -2.17 57.06
C ILE A 2 -72.03 -2.15 55.63
N ARG A 3 -71.29 -3.24 55.33
CA ARG A 3 -71.08 -4.00 54.05
C ARG A 3 -70.70 -3.20 52.77
N ARG A 4 -69.74 -3.64 51.95
CA ARG A 4 -69.79 -4.88 51.13
C ARG A 4 -68.40 -5.35 50.63
N SER A 5 -68.24 -6.67 50.65
CA SER A 5 -67.46 -7.63 49.83
C SER A 5 -67.68 -7.44 48.31
N LEU A 6 -66.89 -7.88 47.30
CA LEU A 6 -65.85 -8.92 47.05
C LEU A 6 -65.07 -8.51 45.72
N PRO A 7 -64.26 -9.33 44.99
CA PRO A 7 -62.84 -9.06 44.66
C PRO A 7 -62.49 -9.12 43.14
N ALA A 8 -61.18 -8.99 42.84
CA ALA A 8 -60.43 -9.52 41.68
C ALA A 8 -60.95 -9.26 40.24
N VAL A 9 -60.06 -8.72 39.37
CA VAL A 9 -59.71 -9.24 38.03
C VAL A 9 -58.88 -8.18 37.25
N PHE A 10 -57.86 -8.67 36.52
CA PHE A 10 -56.91 -7.99 35.61
C PHE A 10 -55.66 -7.32 36.20
N ALA A 11 -54.66 -8.15 36.54
CA ALA A 11 -53.26 -7.79 36.39
C ALA A 11 -52.54 -8.94 35.67
N LEU A 12 -52.56 -8.92 34.34
CA LEU A 12 -51.76 -9.79 33.49
C LEU A 12 -51.50 -9.08 32.16
N ILE A 13 -50.25 -9.15 31.72
CA ILE A 13 -49.70 -8.77 30.40
C ILE A 13 -49.16 -7.34 30.30
N PHE A 14 -47.91 -7.17 30.75
CA PHE A 14 -46.88 -6.44 29.98
C PHE A 14 -45.55 -7.17 30.18
N ALA A 15 -45.42 -8.35 29.53
CA ALA A 15 -44.12 -8.94 29.30
C ALA A 15 -43.54 -8.28 28.04
N ALA A 16 -42.46 -7.52 28.20
CA ALA A 16 -41.65 -7.10 27.06
C ALA A 16 -41.14 -8.35 26.33
N PRO A 17 -41.05 -8.36 24.99
CA PRO A 17 -40.60 -9.54 24.27
C PRO A 17 -39.13 -9.80 24.62
N LEU A 18 -38.85 -10.93 25.27
CA LEU A 18 -37.50 -11.50 25.25
C LEU A 18 -37.15 -11.73 23.78
N CYS A 19 -36.09 -11.09 23.29
CA CYS A 19 -35.51 -11.43 21.99
C CYS A 19 -35.12 -12.92 22.00
N ALA A 20 -35.99 -13.77 21.46
CA ALA A 20 -35.71 -15.18 21.24
C ALA A 20 -34.39 -15.31 20.48
N ALA A 21 -33.59 -16.34 20.80
CA ALA A 21 -32.40 -16.64 20.02
C ALA A 21 -32.81 -16.82 18.54
N PRO A 22 -32.05 -16.28 17.57
CA PRO A 22 -32.30 -16.54 16.16
C PRO A 22 -32.38 -18.06 15.89
N ALA A 23 -33.27 -18.45 14.98
CA ALA A 23 -33.43 -19.84 14.58
C ALA A 23 -32.08 -20.38 14.07
N GLY A 24 -31.58 -21.49 14.62
CA GLY A 24 -30.29 -22.09 14.25
C GLY A 24 -29.14 -21.85 15.26
N GLN A 25 -29.30 -20.95 16.24
CA GLN A 25 -28.30 -20.74 17.29
C GLN A 25 -28.42 -21.77 18.42
N GLN A 26 -27.34 -22.51 18.69
CA GLN A 26 -27.21 -23.35 19.87
C GLN A 26 -26.63 -22.53 21.02
N THR A 27 -27.45 -22.21 22.03
CA THR A 27 -26.96 -21.59 23.27
C THR A 27 -26.26 -22.65 24.13
N LEU A 28 -24.98 -22.41 24.46
CA LEU A 28 -24.19 -23.28 25.34
C LEU A 28 -24.15 -22.77 26.77
N PHE A 29 -24.18 -21.45 26.98
CA PHE A 29 -24.17 -20.85 28.30
C PHE A 29 -24.89 -19.51 28.33
N ASN A 30 -25.56 -19.21 29.44
CA ASN A 30 -26.15 -17.91 29.70
C ASN A 30 -25.60 -17.36 31.02
N PHE A 31 -24.91 -16.22 30.97
CA PHE A 31 -24.25 -15.62 32.13
C PHE A 31 -25.25 -15.08 33.18
N VAL A 32 -26.46 -14.72 32.76
CA VAL A 32 -27.56 -14.22 33.61
C VAL A 32 -28.35 -15.36 34.24
N ARG A 33 -28.56 -16.43 33.48
CA ARG A 33 -29.24 -17.67 33.92
C ARG A 33 -28.33 -18.88 33.67
N PRO A 34 -27.29 -19.09 34.50
CA PRO A 34 -26.33 -20.16 34.28
C PRO A 34 -27.01 -21.52 34.23
N ALA A 35 -26.69 -22.30 33.21
CA ALA A 35 -26.99 -23.72 33.15
C ALA A 35 -25.69 -24.51 33.44
N ASP A 36 -25.81 -25.68 34.05
CA ASP A 36 -24.67 -26.47 34.57
C ASP A 36 -23.85 -27.19 33.48
N VAL A 37 -23.71 -26.63 32.27
CA VAL A 37 -23.04 -27.28 31.13
C VAL A 37 -21.68 -26.65 30.75
N VAL A 38 -21.37 -25.45 31.26
CA VAL A 38 -20.09 -24.76 31.04
C VAL A 38 -19.48 -24.35 32.38
N LYS A 39 -18.18 -24.61 32.56
CA LYS A 39 -17.39 -24.10 33.69
C LYS A 39 -16.78 -22.76 33.31
N VAL A 40 -16.95 -21.77 34.19
CA VAL A 40 -16.41 -20.43 34.03
C VAL A 40 -15.29 -20.22 35.06
N VAL A 41 -14.08 -19.94 34.57
CA VAL A 41 -12.89 -19.70 35.40
C VAL A 41 -12.35 -18.32 35.08
N THR A 42 -11.99 -17.56 36.10
CA THR A 42 -11.31 -16.28 35.93
C THR A 42 -9.86 -16.35 36.43
N GLU A 43 -8.99 -15.62 35.76
CA GLU A 43 -7.60 -15.40 36.16
C GLU A 43 -7.35 -13.90 36.10
N ASN A 44 -7.11 -13.27 37.25
CA ASN A 44 -7.02 -11.80 37.36
C ASN A 44 -8.24 -11.07 36.76
N ALA A 45 -9.41 -11.69 36.82
CA ALA A 45 -10.68 -11.10 36.43
C ALA A 45 -11.75 -11.44 37.48
N ASP A 46 -12.71 -10.55 37.65
CA ASP A 46 -13.74 -10.64 38.67
C ASP A 46 -15.11 -10.82 38.02
N LEU A 47 -15.78 -11.94 38.37
CA LEU A 47 -17.14 -12.25 37.97
C LEU A 47 -18.01 -12.34 39.23
N PRO A 48 -18.59 -11.22 39.71
CA PRO A 48 -19.41 -11.23 40.92
C PRO A 48 -20.61 -12.16 40.74
N GLN A 49 -20.96 -12.92 41.80
CA GLN A 49 -21.88 -14.06 41.68
C GLN A 49 -23.39 -13.73 41.66
N ALA A 50 -23.82 -12.47 41.83
CA ALA A 50 -25.25 -12.22 42.15
C ALA A 50 -26.00 -11.20 41.28
N ASN A 51 -25.36 -10.25 40.60
CA ASN A 51 -26.11 -9.14 40.00
C ASN A 51 -25.96 -9.11 38.49
N ALA A 52 -27.08 -9.37 37.80
CA ALA A 52 -27.23 -8.94 36.42
C ALA A 52 -27.55 -7.45 36.38
N GLU A 53 -27.09 -6.78 35.35
CA GLU A 53 -27.26 -5.34 35.14
C GLU A 53 -28.19 -5.13 33.96
N GLN A 54 -29.12 -4.19 34.12
CA GLN A 54 -29.96 -3.75 33.04
C GLN A 54 -29.24 -2.63 32.27
N THR A 55 -29.10 -2.79 30.96
CA THR A 55 -28.51 -1.77 30.09
C THR A 55 -29.49 -0.63 29.84
N ALA A 56 -29.02 0.46 29.25
CA ALA A 56 -29.87 1.58 28.85
C ALA A 56 -30.99 1.17 27.88
N GLU A 57 -30.81 0.11 27.09
CA GLU A 57 -31.82 -0.44 26.17
C GLU A 57 -32.68 -1.54 26.80
N GLY A 58 -32.51 -1.79 28.11
CA GLY A 58 -33.33 -2.72 28.87
C GLY A 58 -32.87 -4.18 28.81
N GLU A 59 -31.78 -4.49 28.10
CA GLU A 59 -31.18 -5.82 28.09
C GLU A 59 -30.58 -6.14 29.46
N VAL A 60 -30.62 -7.41 29.87
CA VAL A 60 -30.05 -7.87 31.13
C VAL A 60 -28.79 -8.67 30.83
N LEU A 61 -27.64 -8.18 31.28
CA LEU A 61 -26.33 -8.82 31.07
C LEU A 61 -25.55 -8.92 32.38
N ARG A 62 -24.44 -9.65 32.41
CA ARG A 62 -23.61 -9.83 33.60
C ARG A 62 -22.22 -9.23 33.41
N ARG A 63 -21.78 -8.43 34.38
CA ARG A 63 -20.46 -7.80 34.35
C ARG A 63 -19.34 -8.77 34.67
N VAL A 64 -18.26 -8.65 33.90
CA VAL A 64 -16.94 -9.22 34.15
C VAL A 64 -15.94 -8.07 34.17
N THR A 65 -15.11 -7.98 35.20
CA THR A 65 -14.07 -6.94 35.32
C THR A 65 -12.69 -7.56 35.11
N PHE A 66 -11.91 -7.04 34.18
CA PHE A 66 -10.55 -7.45 33.86
C PHE A 66 -9.56 -6.51 34.56
N ASN A 67 -8.69 -7.03 35.43
CA ASN A 67 -7.77 -6.22 36.23
C ASN A 67 -6.54 -5.75 35.41
N PRO A 68 -5.90 -4.62 35.78
CA PRO A 68 -4.77 -4.04 35.03
C PRO A 68 -3.46 -4.81 35.24
N VAL A 69 -3.44 -6.05 34.77
CA VAL A 69 -2.28 -6.95 34.79
C VAL A 69 -1.94 -7.39 33.37
N ALA A 70 -0.86 -8.15 33.19
CA ALA A 70 -0.36 -8.49 31.86
C ALA A 70 -1.42 -9.13 30.93
N ARG A 71 -2.22 -10.07 31.46
CA ARG A 71 -3.23 -10.79 30.67
C ARG A 71 -4.42 -11.28 31.52
N PRO A 72 -5.28 -10.39 32.05
CA PRO A 72 -6.51 -10.83 32.74
C PRO A 72 -7.38 -11.65 31.78
N THR A 73 -7.93 -12.76 32.27
CA THR A 73 -8.59 -13.76 31.41
C THR A 73 -9.87 -14.30 32.06
N LEU A 74 -10.92 -14.43 31.25
CA LEU A 74 -12.12 -15.21 31.52
C LEU A 74 -12.11 -16.44 30.60
N ARG A 75 -12.18 -17.64 31.15
CA ARG A 75 -12.14 -18.90 30.41
C ARG A 75 -13.43 -19.69 30.59
N LEU A 76 -14.00 -20.12 29.46
CA LEU A 76 -15.13 -21.02 29.35
C LEU A 76 -14.62 -22.41 28.93
N THR A 77 -15.04 -23.46 29.65
CA THR A 77 -14.69 -24.86 29.34
C THR A 77 -15.92 -25.75 29.45
N PRO A 78 -16.00 -26.86 28.68
CA PRO A 78 -17.06 -27.85 28.88
C PRO A 78 -16.94 -28.46 30.29
N GLN A 79 -18.07 -28.85 30.87
CA GLN A 79 -18.04 -29.53 32.18
C GLN A 79 -17.27 -30.85 32.13
N THR A 80 -17.39 -31.57 31.02
CA THR A 80 -16.73 -32.85 30.72
C THR A 80 -16.35 -32.92 29.24
N GLY A 81 -15.19 -33.51 28.93
CA GLY A 81 -14.79 -33.79 27.55
C GLY A 81 -14.48 -32.54 26.72
N ALA A 82 -14.97 -32.51 25.49
CA ALA A 82 -14.84 -31.44 24.52
C ALA A 82 -16.20 -31.12 23.88
N TRP A 83 -16.37 -29.90 23.37
CA TRP A 83 -17.51 -29.58 22.51
C TRP A 83 -17.24 -30.04 21.07
N ASP A 84 -18.25 -30.63 20.44
CA ASP A 84 -18.27 -30.90 19.00
C ASP A 84 -19.01 -29.78 18.27
N TRP A 85 -18.26 -28.92 17.58
CA TRP A 85 -18.72 -27.83 16.74
C TRP A 85 -18.48 -28.11 15.26
N SER A 86 -18.30 -29.38 14.86
CA SER A 86 -18.03 -29.75 13.46
C SER A 86 -19.10 -29.26 12.48
N GLN A 87 -20.35 -29.15 12.94
CA GLN A 87 -21.48 -28.66 12.14
C GLN A 87 -21.66 -27.14 12.20
N SER A 88 -20.95 -26.42 13.08
CA SER A 88 -21.12 -24.99 13.27
C SER A 88 -20.12 -24.17 12.45
N GLY A 89 -20.54 -23.00 11.98
CA GLY A 89 -19.71 -22.05 11.24
C GLY A 89 -19.06 -21.01 12.14
N MET A 90 -19.74 -20.60 13.22
CA MET A 90 -19.34 -19.47 14.05
C MET A 90 -19.59 -19.73 15.53
N MET A 91 -18.69 -19.20 16.37
CA MET A 91 -18.94 -18.97 17.78
C MET A 91 -19.63 -17.62 17.98
N THR A 92 -20.58 -17.58 18.90
CA THR A 92 -21.43 -16.42 19.17
C THR A 92 -21.31 -15.99 20.62
N LEU A 93 -21.24 -14.68 20.85
CA LEU A 93 -21.27 -14.08 22.17
C LEU A 93 -22.07 -12.79 22.15
N ARG A 94 -23.18 -12.71 22.89
CA ARG A 94 -23.88 -11.45 23.14
C ARG A 94 -23.13 -10.68 24.22
N LEU A 95 -22.62 -9.50 23.88
CA LEU A 95 -21.81 -8.69 24.77
C LEU A 95 -21.98 -7.19 24.56
N GLN A 96 -21.55 -6.42 25.55
CA GLN A 96 -21.44 -4.96 25.51
C GLN A 96 -20.15 -4.52 26.21
N SER A 97 -19.50 -3.47 25.70
CA SER A 97 -18.48 -2.77 26.49
C SER A 97 -19.17 -2.06 27.65
N ALA A 98 -18.70 -2.26 28.88
CA ALA A 98 -19.20 -1.52 30.04
C ALA A 98 -18.38 -0.25 30.32
N MET A 99 -17.63 0.20 29.31
CA MET A 99 -16.78 1.38 29.33
C MET A 99 -17.36 2.44 28.37
N ASP A 100 -17.07 3.70 28.63
CA ASP A 100 -17.44 4.82 27.75
C ASP A 100 -16.54 4.95 26.51
N TRP A 101 -15.61 4.01 26.33
CA TRP A 101 -14.68 3.92 25.21
C TRP A 101 -14.58 2.50 24.65
N ALA A 102 -13.99 2.37 23.46
CA ALA A 102 -13.76 1.08 22.83
C ALA A 102 -12.68 0.27 23.56
N VAL A 103 -12.89 -1.03 23.72
CA VAL A 103 -11.94 -1.95 24.37
C VAL A 103 -11.48 -3.02 23.39
N THR A 104 -10.20 -3.37 23.42
CA THR A 104 -9.67 -4.49 22.63
C THR A 104 -9.76 -5.78 23.43
N VAL A 105 -10.53 -6.75 22.92
CA VAL A 105 -10.71 -8.07 23.52
C VAL A 105 -10.11 -9.12 22.61
N TYR A 106 -9.28 -9.99 23.17
CA TYR A 106 -8.76 -11.18 22.49
C TYR A 106 -9.65 -12.37 22.81
N VAL A 107 -10.18 -12.99 21.78
CA VAL A 107 -10.87 -14.28 21.85
C VAL A 107 -9.91 -15.37 21.39
N GLN A 108 -9.69 -16.38 22.23
CA GLN A 108 -8.95 -17.57 21.85
C GLN A 108 -9.83 -18.81 21.99
N ILE A 109 -9.98 -19.57 20.91
CA ILE A 109 -10.64 -20.88 20.89
C ILE A 109 -9.55 -21.94 20.78
N GLN A 110 -9.56 -22.96 21.62
CA GLN A 110 -8.55 -24.02 21.63
C GLN A 110 -9.20 -25.40 21.48
N SER A 111 -8.64 -26.23 20.59
CA SER A 111 -8.98 -27.64 20.47
C SER A 111 -8.06 -28.53 21.32
N ASN A 112 -8.50 -29.77 21.58
CA ASN A 112 -7.83 -30.73 22.45
C ASN A 112 -6.40 -31.10 21.97
N ASP A 113 -6.11 -30.93 20.69
CA ASP A 113 -4.79 -31.10 20.08
C ASP A 113 -3.83 -29.91 20.33
N GLY A 114 -4.27 -28.91 21.09
CA GLY A 114 -3.50 -27.72 21.44
C GLY A 114 -3.55 -26.61 20.39
N LYS A 115 -4.14 -26.83 19.21
CA LYS A 115 -4.28 -25.80 18.19
C LYS A 115 -5.24 -24.70 18.65
N THR A 116 -4.99 -23.48 18.16
CA THR A 116 -5.74 -22.30 18.55
C THR A 116 -6.20 -21.49 17.37
N LEU A 117 -7.40 -20.96 17.49
CA LEU A 117 -7.93 -19.88 16.67
C LEU A 117 -8.01 -18.61 17.53
N VAL A 118 -7.50 -17.49 17.02
CA VAL A 118 -7.40 -16.23 17.74
C VAL A 118 -8.05 -15.10 16.95
N SER A 119 -8.86 -14.29 17.65
CA SER A 119 -9.48 -13.07 17.15
C SER A 119 -9.15 -11.89 18.04
N ARG A 120 -8.68 -10.79 17.44
CA ARG A 120 -8.60 -9.47 18.08
C ARG A 120 -9.88 -8.72 17.74
N VAL A 121 -10.62 -8.30 18.75
CA VAL A 121 -11.93 -7.65 18.62
C VAL A 121 -11.84 -6.26 19.22
N ASP A 122 -11.97 -5.24 18.38
CA ASP A 122 -12.14 -3.87 18.85
C ASP A 122 -13.63 -3.64 19.14
N LEU A 123 -14.02 -3.80 20.39
CA LEU A 123 -15.39 -3.70 20.86
C LEU A 123 -15.74 -2.24 21.17
N PRO A 124 -16.59 -1.56 20.38
CA PRO A 124 -16.93 -0.17 20.65
C PRO A 124 -17.80 -0.02 21.90
N ALA A 125 -17.79 1.18 22.47
CA ALA A 125 -18.83 1.62 23.39
C ALA A 125 -20.18 1.69 22.68
N GLY A 126 -21.27 1.45 23.41
CA GLY A 126 -22.61 1.42 22.84
C GLY A 126 -23.44 0.27 23.40
N PRO A 127 -24.61 -0.03 22.82
CA PRO A 127 -25.50 -1.08 23.29
C PRO A 127 -24.97 -2.47 22.98
N ALA A 128 -25.64 -3.49 23.51
CA ALA A 128 -25.19 -4.85 23.33
C ALA A 128 -25.30 -5.30 21.86
N GLN A 129 -24.38 -6.17 21.48
CA GLN A 129 -24.20 -6.68 20.13
C GLN A 129 -23.81 -8.15 20.18
N THR A 130 -24.01 -8.85 19.07
CA THR A 130 -23.62 -10.25 18.94
C THR A 130 -22.27 -10.34 18.24
N LEU A 131 -21.22 -10.65 19.00
CA LEU A 131 -19.93 -11.02 18.46
C LEU A 131 -20.03 -12.36 17.75
N LEU A 132 -19.59 -12.40 16.49
CA LEU A 132 -19.50 -13.59 15.66
C LEU A 132 -18.03 -13.85 15.37
N VAL A 133 -17.52 -15.00 15.79
CA VAL A 133 -16.14 -15.45 15.52
C VAL A 133 -16.21 -16.65 14.58
N PRO A 134 -15.81 -16.50 13.30
CA PRO A 134 -15.76 -17.60 12.35
C PRO A 134 -14.83 -18.71 12.85
N LEU A 135 -15.30 -19.96 12.85
CA LEU A 135 -14.52 -21.13 13.31
C LEU A 135 -13.49 -21.63 12.28
N VAL A 136 -13.53 -21.07 11.07
CA VAL A 136 -12.49 -21.16 10.06
C VAL A 136 -11.85 -19.78 9.94
N ALA A 137 -10.51 -19.71 9.97
CA ALA A 137 -9.79 -18.45 9.90
C ALA A 137 -10.19 -17.64 8.66
N THR A 138 -10.56 -16.40 8.89
CA THR A 138 -10.93 -15.45 7.84
C THR A 138 -10.57 -14.04 8.28
N THR A 139 -10.12 -13.25 7.32
CA THR A 139 -9.77 -11.84 7.47
C THR A 139 -10.31 -11.08 6.26
N PRO A 140 -10.40 -9.73 6.31
CA PRO A 140 -10.60 -8.95 5.10
C PRO A 140 -9.62 -9.31 3.98
N LEU A 141 -8.35 -9.60 4.33
CA LEU A 141 -7.33 -9.92 3.34
C LEU A 141 -7.61 -11.26 2.64
N SER A 142 -8.16 -12.26 3.35
CA SER A 142 -8.66 -13.48 2.70
C SER A 142 -9.90 -13.23 1.82
N GLN A 143 -10.56 -12.08 1.97
CA GLN A 143 -11.59 -11.56 1.06
C GLN A 143 -11.02 -10.67 -0.06
N GLY A 144 -9.68 -10.59 -0.16
CA GLY A 144 -8.95 -9.84 -1.18
C GLY A 144 -8.87 -8.34 -0.93
N MET A 145 -9.12 -7.88 0.31
CA MET A 145 -9.17 -6.46 0.66
C MET A 145 -8.44 -6.16 2.00
N LYS A 146 -7.74 -5.03 2.13
CA LYS A 146 -7.03 -4.68 3.38
C LYS A 146 -7.97 -4.46 4.56
N ALA A 147 -9.09 -3.78 4.34
CA ALA A 147 -10.12 -3.55 5.35
C ALA A 147 -11.49 -4.05 4.88
N GLY A 148 -12.25 -4.64 5.80
CA GLY A 148 -13.62 -5.08 5.56
C GLY A 148 -14.65 -4.01 5.95
N PRO A 149 -15.95 -4.28 5.76
CA PRO A 149 -17.01 -3.37 6.16
C PRO A 149 -16.92 -2.97 7.62
N ALA A 150 -17.25 -1.70 7.91
CA ALA A 150 -17.22 -1.17 9.27
C ALA A 150 -18.16 -1.97 10.19
N MET A 151 -17.67 -2.23 11.40
CA MET A 151 -18.40 -2.97 12.43
C MET A 151 -18.63 -2.09 13.66
N PRO A 152 -19.72 -2.31 14.42
CA PRO A 152 -20.79 -3.27 14.15
C PRO A 152 -21.72 -2.83 13.02
N MET A 153 -22.49 -3.77 12.49
CA MET A 153 -23.55 -3.51 11.53
C MET A 153 -24.85 -4.22 11.91
N THR A 154 -25.97 -3.76 11.35
CA THR A 154 -27.27 -4.41 11.54
C THR A 154 -27.55 -5.33 10.37
N VAL A 155 -27.77 -6.62 10.66
CA VAL A 155 -28.21 -7.64 9.69
C VAL A 155 -29.51 -8.24 10.22
N ASP A 156 -30.57 -8.21 9.42
CA ASP A 156 -31.91 -8.72 9.79
C ASP A 156 -32.43 -8.21 11.15
N GLY A 157 -32.18 -6.92 11.43
CA GLY A 157 -32.57 -6.27 12.69
C GLY A 157 -31.67 -6.59 13.89
N GLN A 158 -30.63 -7.42 13.72
CA GLN A 158 -29.67 -7.75 14.75
C GLN A 158 -28.36 -6.99 14.58
N ARG A 159 -27.89 -6.37 15.68
CA ARG A 159 -26.57 -5.74 15.73
C ARG A 159 -25.50 -6.82 15.90
N ILE A 160 -24.68 -7.00 14.87
CA ILE A 160 -23.60 -7.99 14.83
C ILE A 160 -22.23 -7.32 14.79
N LEU A 161 -21.24 -8.02 15.33
CA LEU A 161 -19.82 -7.69 15.28
C LEU A 161 -19.08 -8.91 14.72
N LEU A 162 -18.83 -8.94 13.42
CA LEU A 162 -18.08 -10.03 12.80
C LEU A 162 -16.58 -9.82 13.02
N ALA A 163 -15.94 -10.74 13.73
CA ALA A 163 -14.51 -10.68 13.99
C ALA A 163 -13.71 -11.37 12.89
N SER A 164 -12.48 -10.88 12.67
CA SER A 164 -11.45 -11.65 11.95
C SER A 164 -10.86 -12.72 12.86
N SER A 165 -10.42 -13.83 12.30
CA SER A 165 -9.79 -14.93 13.04
C SER A 165 -8.57 -15.47 12.30
N SER A 166 -7.58 -15.94 13.06
CA SER A 166 -6.32 -16.49 12.56
C SER A 166 -5.96 -17.77 13.32
N GLY A 167 -5.24 -18.69 12.68
CA GLY A 167 -4.93 -20.00 13.23
C GLY A 167 -5.92 -21.08 12.76
N ALA A 168 -5.99 -22.18 13.50
CA ALA A 168 -6.86 -23.32 13.17
C ALA A 168 -7.22 -24.09 14.44
N ILE A 169 -8.33 -24.83 14.39
CA ILE A 169 -8.78 -25.73 15.45
C ILE A 169 -9.36 -27.01 14.84
N ASP A 170 -9.29 -28.11 15.58
CA ASP A 170 -10.20 -29.24 15.34
C ASP A 170 -11.56 -28.92 15.97
N ARG A 171 -12.54 -28.57 15.11
CA ARG A 171 -13.89 -28.19 15.54
C ARG A 171 -14.63 -29.33 16.25
N SER A 172 -14.25 -30.59 16.06
CA SER A 172 -14.91 -31.72 16.74
C SER A 172 -14.46 -31.90 18.19
N GLN A 173 -13.39 -31.22 18.61
CA GLN A 173 -12.72 -31.40 19.89
C GLN A 173 -12.38 -30.06 20.57
N VAL A 174 -13.31 -29.11 20.61
CA VAL A 174 -13.05 -27.79 21.24
C VAL A 174 -13.10 -27.90 22.76
N VAL A 175 -12.03 -27.45 23.43
CA VAL A 175 -11.87 -27.60 24.88
C VAL A 175 -11.92 -26.29 25.65
N SER A 176 -11.71 -25.13 25.01
CA SER A 176 -11.90 -23.85 25.69
C SER A 176 -12.16 -22.68 24.76
N VAL A 177 -12.85 -21.67 25.31
CA VAL A 177 -12.90 -20.29 24.79
C VAL A 177 -12.41 -19.36 25.88
N SER A 178 -11.47 -18.47 25.56
CA SER A 178 -10.94 -17.48 26.48
C SER A 178 -11.16 -16.07 25.96
N LEU A 179 -11.63 -15.17 26.82
CA LEU A 179 -11.65 -13.73 26.61
C LEU A 179 -10.52 -13.13 27.44
N SER A 180 -9.66 -12.33 26.83
CA SER A 180 -8.55 -11.68 27.52
C SER A 180 -8.29 -10.28 26.99
N MET A 181 -7.54 -9.49 27.76
CA MET A 181 -7.04 -8.17 27.34
C MET A 181 -5.53 -8.15 27.49
N ASP A 182 -4.83 -7.46 26.61
CA ASP A 182 -3.37 -7.33 26.67
C ASP A 182 -2.99 -6.06 27.45
N GLN A 183 -2.40 -6.25 28.62
CA GLN A 183 -1.90 -5.20 29.52
C GLN A 183 -2.82 -3.96 29.68
N PRO A 184 -4.11 -4.11 30.05
CA PRO A 184 -4.97 -2.94 30.23
C PRO A 184 -4.42 -2.00 31.30
N LYS A 185 -4.30 -0.71 30.99
CA LYS A 185 -3.74 0.31 31.90
C LYS A 185 -4.60 0.59 33.14
N VAL A 186 -5.89 0.30 33.04
CA VAL A 186 -6.90 0.44 34.10
C VAL A 186 -7.81 -0.77 34.05
N ALA A 187 -8.55 -1.05 35.13
CA ALA A 187 -9.56 -2.09 35.10
C ALA A 187 -10.61 -1.80 34.02
N GLN A 188 -10.97 -2.81 33.24
CA GLN A 188 -11.93 -2.70 32.13
C GLN A 188 -13.03 -3.74 32.28
N SER A 189 -14.27 -3.38 31.99
CA SER A 189 -15.43 -4.24 32.19
C SER A 189 -16.15 -4.57 30.89
N LEU A 190 -16.61 -5.82 30.78
CA LEU A 190 -17.54 -6.28 29.75
C LEU A 190 -18.86 -6.71 30.39
N LEU A 191 -19.97 -6.49 29.70
CA LEU A 191 -21.26 -7.12 30.03
C LEU A 191 -21.50 -8.28 29.08
N LEU A 192 -21.74 -9.48 29.60
CA LEU A 192 -21.92 -10.71 28.83
C LEU A 192 -23.31 -11.33 29.08
N GLU A 193 -23.91 -11.93 28.06
CA GLU A 193 -25.23 -12.60 28.18
C GLU A 193 -25.21 -14.05 27.69
N ARG A 194 -25.26 -14.27 26.37
CA ARG A 194 -25.40 -15.60 25.78
C ARG A 194 -24.14 -15.98 25.01
N PHE A 195 -23.59 -17.14 25.33
CA PHE A 195 -22.50 -17.79 24.61
C PHE A 195 -23.01 -19.05 23.93
N GLY A 196 -22.61 -19.26 22.68
CA GLY A 196 -23.07 -20.40 21.90
C GLY A 196 -22.37 -20.52 20.55
N VAL A 197 -22.97 -21.33 19.68
CA VAL A 197 -22.52 -21.51 18.29
C VAL A 197 -23.70 -21.45 17.33
N GLN A 198 -23.43 -21.13 16.08
CA GLN A 198 -24.42 -21.15 15.00
C GLN A 198 -23.75 -21.57 13.68
N ASN A 199 -24.58 -21.85 12.67
CA ASN A 199 -24.13 -22.03 11.30
C ASN A 199 -23.75 -20.69 10.66
N ASP A 200 -23.02 -20.73 9.55
CA ASP A 200 -22.81 -19.54 8.71
C ASP A 200 -24.08 -19.32 7.86
N ASP A 201 -25.15 -18.84 8.50
CA ASP A 201 -26.49 -18.63 7.92
C ASP A 201 -26.50 -17.43 6.94
N GLY A 202 -25.56 -17.41 5.99
CA GLY A 202 -25.42 -16.32 5.01
C GLY A 202 -24.83 -15.04 5.58
N ILE A 203 -24.26 -15.06 6.79
CA ILE A 203 -23.68 -13.86 7.44
C ILE A 203 -22.56 -13.28 6.57
N ASN A 204 -21.67 -14.11 6.04
CA ASN A 204 -20.61 -13.64 5.15
C ASN A 204 -21.21 -12.94 3.91
N GLN A 205 -22.26 -13.50 3.31
CA GLN A 205 -22.97 -12.89 2.19
C GLN A 205 -23.66 -11.57 2.58
N ALA A 206 -24.22 -11.47 3.79
CA ALA A 206 -24.84 -10.23 4.26
C ALA A 206 -23.81 -9.11 4.51
N VAL A 207 -22.65 -9.47 5.07
CA VAL A 207 -21.56 -8.52 5.37
C VAL A 207 -20.83 -8.09 4.11
N TYR A 208 -20.38 -9.05 3.30
CA TYR A 208 -19.53 -8.79 2.13
C TYR A 208 -20.29 -8.73 0.79
N GLY A 209 -21.59 -9.01 0.76
CA GLY A 209 -22.38 -8.92 -0.46
C GLY A 209 -22.78 -7.50 -0.83
N ASN A 210 -22.86 -7.24 -2.14
CA ASN A 210 -23.26 -5.95 -2.72
C ASN A 210 -22.50 -4.76 -2.13
N LEU A 211 -21.17 -4.85 -1.97
CA LEU A 211 -20.31 -3.75 -1.51
C LEU A 211 -20.12 -2.67 -2.56
N VAL A 212 -20.18 -3.03 -3.84
CA VAL A 212 -19.78 -2.17 -4.96
C VAL A 212 -20.95 -1.97 -5.91
N ASP A 213 -21.29 -0.71 -6.21
CA ASP A 213 -22.31 -0.36 -7.21
C ASP A 213 -21.75 -0.36 -8.65
N ALA A 214 -22.60 -0.08 -9.64
CA ALA A 214 -22.24 -0.07 -11.07
C ALA A 214 -21.14 0.92 -11.46
N TYR A 215 -20.83 1.90 -10.59
CA TYR A 215 -19.78 2.91 -10.80
C TYR A 215 -18.51 2.58 -10.01
N GLY A 216 -18.46 1.46 -9.30
CA GLY A 216 -17.32 1.09 -8.46
C GLY A 216 -17.35 1.69 -7.05
N GLN A 217 -18.43 2.41 -6.70
CA GLN A 217 -18.51 3.08 -5.40
C GLN A 217 -19.08 2.15 -4.33
N SER A 218 -18.72 2.41 -3.07
CA SER A 218 -19.23 1.65 -1.94
C SER A 218 -20.73 1.86 -1.74
N THR A 219 -21.50 0.78 -1.60
CA THR A 219 -22.93 0.83 -1.27
C THR A 219 -23.19 1.12 0.22
N ARG A 220 -22.15 1.04 1.07
CA ARG A 220 -22.26 1.10 2.54
C ARG A 220 -22.38 2.51 3.09
N GLY A 221 -22.24 3.53 2.25
CA GLY A 221 -22.29 4.93 2.66
C GLY A 221 -22.98 5.86 1.66
N LYS A 222 -23.24 7.07 2.15
CA LYS A 222 -23.62 8.23 1.34
C LYS A 222 -22.68 9.37 1.71
N TRP A 223 -22.19 10.08 0.70
CA TRP A 223 -21.32 11.24 0.86
C TRP A 223 -21.61 12.25 -0.25
N PRO A 224 -21.17 13.52 -0.11
CA PRO A 224 -21.54 14.59 -1.04
C PRO A 224 -21.16 14.33 -2.50
N GLU A 225 -20.01 13.71 -2.73
CA GLU A 225 -19.45 13.44 -4.07
C GLU A 225 -20.01 12.16 -4.73
N LYS A 226 -20.84 11.37 -4.02
CA LYS A 226 -21.33 10.09 -4.53
C LYS A 226 -22.23 10.30 -5.75
N ILE A 227 -21.93 9.58 -6.82
CA ILE A 227 -22.68 9.62 -8.09
C ILE A 227 -23.79 8.56 -8.07
N ALA A 228 -25.00 8.96 -8.43
CA ALA A 228 -26.15 8.08 -8.58
C ALA A 228 -26.40 7.67 -10.04
N ASP A 229 -26.10 8.56 -10.99
CA ASP A 229 -26.35 8.36 -12.41
C ASP A 229 -25.38 9.12 -13.35
N ASP A 230 -25.39 8.76 -14.64
CA ASP A 230 -24.58 9.39 -15.69
C ASP A 230 -24.82 10.90 -15.83
N GLN A 231 -26.04 11.39 -15.55
CA GLN A 231 -26.35 12.82 -15.65
C GLN A 231 -25.64 13.59 -14.54
N GLN A 232 -25.65 13.05 -13.31
CA GLN A 232 -24.91 13.61 -12.18
C GLN A 232 -23.40 13.57 -12.46
N LEU A 233 -22.88 12.47 -13.00
CA LEU A 233 -21.47 12.32 -13.36
C LEU A 233 -21.03 13.42 -14.36
N LYS A 234 -21.78 13.59 -15.46
CA LYS A 234 -21.50 14.62 -16.48
C LYS A 234 -21.65 16.04 -15.93
N SER A 235 -22.62 16.26 -15.04
CA SER A 235 -22.81 17.57 -14.40
C SER A 235 -21.65 17.94 -13.47
N ALA A 236 -21.11 16.95 -12.73
CA ALA A 236 -19.94 17.14 -11.89
C ALA A 236 -18.70 17.50 -12.73
N ALA A 237 -18.45 16.77 -13.81
CA ALA A 237 -17.35 17.05 -14.74
C ALA A 237 -17.47 18.44 -15.40
N ALA A 238 -18.66 18.84 -15.82
CA ALA A 238 -18.89 20.17 -16.40
C ALA A 238 -18.63 21.31 -15.39
N LYS A 239 -19.04 21.12 -14.13
CA LYS A 239 -18.78 22.08 -13.05
C LYS A 239 -17.29 22.21 -12.76
N GLU A 240 -16.58 21.09 -12.70
CA GLU A 240 -15.14 21.07 -12.52
C GLU A 240 -14.43 21.79 -13.68
N GLN A 241 -14.79 21.48 -14.93
CA GLN A 241 -14.15 22.09 -16.10
C GLN A 241 -14.24 23.63 -16.08
N GLN A 242 -15.37 24.18 -15.59
CA GLN A 242 -15.51 25.63 -15.43
C GLN A 242 -14.59 26.18 -14.32
N GLN A 243 -14.41 25.46 -13.22
CA GLN A 243 -13.50 25.85 -12.16
C GLN A 243 -12.04 25.80 -12.61
N LEU A 244 -11.64 24.73 -13.31
CA LEU A 244 -10.27 24.56 -13.83
C LEU A 244 -9.90 25.72 -14.74
N LYS A 245 -10.80 26.18 -15.61
CA LYS A 245 -10.57 27.38 -16.46
C LYS A 245 -10.19 28.61 -15.62
N SER A 246 -10.88 28.86 -14.50
CA SER A 246 -10.58 29.98 -13.61
C SER A 246 -9.20 29.83 -12.96
N TRP A 247 -8.92 28.66 -12.39
CA TRP A 247 -7.66 28.41 -11.69
C TRP A 247 -6.44 28.37 -12.61
N LEU A 248 -6.60 27.90 -13.85
CA LEU A 248 -5.54 27.96 -14.87
C LEU A 248 -5.27 29.40 -15.31
N ALA A 249 -6.32 30.22 -15.48
CA ALA A 249 -6.14 31.65 -15.78
C ALA A 249 -5.44 32.41 -14.63
N GLU A 250 -5.63 32.00 -13.38
CA GLU A 250 -4.87 32.49 -12.24
C GLU A 250 -3.41 32.00 -12.28
N ARG A 251 -3.19 30.71 -12.58
CA ARG A 251 -1.84 30.14 -12.71
C ARG A 251 -1.01 30.83 -13.79
N GLN A 252 -1.60 31.18 -14.93
CA GLN A 252 -0.90 31.89 -16.01
C GLN A 252 -0.33 33.25 -15.57
N LYS A 253 -0.84 33.83 -14.48
CA LYS A 253 -0.35 35.09 -13.88
C LYS A 253 0.73 34.85 -12.82
N SER A 254 0.99 33.60 -12.44
CA SER A 254 2.00 33.24 -11.46
C SER A 254 3.42 33.43 -12.01
N SER A 255 4.39 33.53 -11.10
CA SER A 255 5.79 33.81 -11.47
C SER A 255 6.58 32.51 -11.57
N LEU A 256 6.14 31.68 -12.51
CA LEU A 256 6.74 30.38 -12.78
C LEU A 256 7.36 30.38 -14.18
N ASP A 257 8.51 29.74 -14.33
CA ASP A 257 9.05 29.39 -15.64
C ASP A 257 8.26 28.24 -16.28
N LYS A 258 8.64 27.84 -17.50
CA LYS A 258 7.94 26.78 -18.23
C LYS A 258 7.97 25.42 -17.53
N PHE A 259 8.96 25.18 -16.67
CA PHE A 259 9.12 23.95 -15.89
C PHE A 259 8.48 24.06 -14.49
N GLY A 260 7.84 25.19 -14.15
CA GLY A 260 7.22 25.38 -12.84
C GLY A 260 8.18 25.82 -11.73
N GLY A 261 9.39 26.28 -12.09
CA GLY A 261 10.34 26.91 -11.17
C GLY A 261 10.03 28.38 -10.93
N TRP A 262 10.35 28.90 -9.75
CA TRP A 262 10.02 30.27 -9.38
C TRP A 262 10.95 31.28 -10.04
N ASN A 263 10.44 32.08 -10.98
CA ASN A 263 11.24 32.96 -11.84
C ASN A 263 11.42 34.40 -11.32
N ARG A 264 11.08 34.66 -10.06
CA ARG A 264 11.29 35.96 -9.40
C ARG A 264 12.30 35.83 -8.26
N GLY A 265 13.58 35.98 -8.56
CA GLY A 265 14.63 35.99 -7.55
C GLY A 265 16.02 35.78 -8.15
N PRO A 266 17.04 35.61 -7.30
CA PRO A 266 18.39 35.32 -7.75
C PRO A 266 18.44 34.00 -8.55
N ALA A 267 18.84 34.11 -9.81
CA ALA A 267 18.97 32.94 -10.68
C ALA A 267 20.10 32.00 -10.23
N PHE A 268 19.96 30.74 -10.62
CA PHE A 268 21.01 29.73 -10.63
C PHE A 268 21.57 29.62 -12.05
N LYS A 269 22.70 28.93 -12.22
CA LYS A 269 23.20 28.62 -13.56
C LYS A 269 22.18 27.72 -14.29
N ALA A 270 21.66 28.18 -15.42
CA ALA A 270 20.85 27.40 -16.35
C ALA A 270 21.72 26.34 -17.03
N SER A 271 21.40 25.07 -16.82
CA SER A 271 22.18 23.94 -17.35
C SER A 271 21.54 23.27 -18.57
N GLY A 272 20.26 23.57 -18.83
CA GLY A 272 19.44 22.80 -19.77
C GLY A 272 18.76 21.57 -19.15
N PHE A 273 19.11 21.21 -17.92
CA PHE A 273 18.55 20.06 -17.19
C PHE A 273 18.24 20.40 -15.73
N PHE A 274 17.40 19.57 -15.11
CA PHE A 274 17.20 19.60 -13.67
C PHE A 274 18.48 19.21 -12.94
N ARG A 275 18.74 19.87 -11.81
CA ARG A 275 19.87 19.58 -10.93
C ARG A 275 19.56 20.01 -9.50
N SER A 276 20.40 19.64 -8.55
CA SER A 276 20.36 20.17 -7.18
C SER A 276 21.46 21.21 -6.94
N GLU A 277 21.20 22.19 -6.08
CA GLU A 277 22.21 23.14 -5.59
C GLU A 277 21.87 23.58 -4.17
N LYS A 278 22.89 23.70 -3.32
CA LYS A 278 22.75 24.29 -2.00
C LYS A 278 23.13 25.77 -2.03
N ARG A 279 22.27 26.63 -1.49
CA ARG A 279 22.51 28.07 -1.34
C ARG A 279 22.06 28.51 0.04
N ASP A 280 22.96 29.18 0.77
CA ASP A 280 22.71 29.71 2.13
C ASP A 280 22.10 28.70 3.11
N GLY A 281 22.65 27.47 3.11
CA GLY A 281 22.22 26.42 4.02
C GLY A 281 20.96 25.65 3.58
N ARG A 282 20.27 26.10 2.52
CA ARG A 282 19.10 25.40 1.94
C ARG A 282 19.44 24.71 0.64
N TRP A 283 18.93 23.49 0.48
CA TRP A 283 18.93 22.78 -0.79
C TRP A 283 17.76 23.22 -1.68
N TYR A 284 18.03 23.31 -2.98
CA TYR A 284 17.05 23.58 -4.02
C TYR A 284 17.19 22.52 -5.12
N LEU A 285 16.07 22.14 -5.73
CA LEU A 285 16.12 21.73 -7.13
C LEU A 285 16.19 22.99 -7.99
N VAL A 286 16.83 22.89 -9.13
CA VAL A 286 17.02 23.98 -10.09
C VAL A 286 16.48 23.50 -11.43
N THR A 287 15.59 24.29 -12.03
CA THR A 287 15.04 24.00 -13.36
C THR A 287 16.12 24.11 -14.44
N PRO A 288 15.86 23.55 -15.64
CA PRO A 288 16.71 23.77 -16.81
C PRO A 288 17.04 25.23 -17.12
N GLU A 289 16.11 26.15 -16.81
CA GLU A 289 16.27 27.61 -17.00
C GLU A 289 16.99 28.31 -15.83
N GLY A 290 17.40 27.57 -14.80
CA GLY A 290 18.16 28.13 -13.68
C GLY A 290 17.30 28.78 -12.59
N HIS A 291 16.06 28.32 -12.39
CA HIS A 291 15.19 28.85 -11.33
C HIS A 291 15.01 27.85 -10.17
N PRO A 292 14.86 28.34 -8.93
CA PRO A 292 14.55 27.48 -7.79
C PRO A 292 13.23 26.72 -8.02
N PHE A 293 13.26 25.43 -7.76
CA PHE A 293 12.17 24.50 -7.93
C PHE A 293 11.94 23.72 -6.63
N TYR A 294 10.67 23.58 -6.25
CA TYR A 294 10.25 22.67 -5.19
C TYR A 294 9.24 21.72 -5.79
N SER A 295 9.56 20.43 -5.78
CA SER A 295 8.79 19.42 -6.50
C SER A 295 7.54 19.05 -5.70
N LEU A 296 6.38 19.51 -6.19
CA LEU A 296 5.06 19.15 -5.68
C LEU A 296 4.45 18.15 -6.65
N GLY A 297 4.56 16.86 -6.29
CA GLY A 297 4.22 15.74 -7.17
C GLY A 297 2.98 14.95 -6.76
N VAL A 298 2.45 14.19 -7.70
CA VAL A 298 1.39 13.18 -7.47
C VAL A 298 1.83 11.88 -8.14
N ASN A 299 1.84 10.78 -7.38
CA ASN A 299 2.15 9.45 -7.91
C ASN A 299 0.91 8.75 -8.47
N THR A 300 1.16 7.72 -9.29
CA THR A 300 0.16 6.81 -9.90
C THR A 300 -0.95 7.54 -10.67
N VAL A 301 -0.58 8.61 -11.38
CA VAL A 301 -1.51 9.32 -12.25
C VAL A 301 -1.69 8.49 -13.53
N SER A 302 -2.66 7.58 -13.53
CA SER A 302 -2.89 6.65 -14.64
C SER A 302 -4.38 6.35 -14.84
N PRO A 303 -4.86 6.07 -16.08
CA PRO A 303 -6.25 5.73 -16.32
C PRO A 303 -6.62 4.29 -15.95
N ASP A 304 -5.67 3.47 -15.47
CA ASP A 304 -5.82 2.01 -15.44
C ASP A 304 -5.34 1.32 -14.15
N VAL A 305 -5.20 2.09 -13.06
CA VAL A 305 -4.69 1.61 -11.75
C VAL A 305 -5.79 1.23 -10.76
N ASN A 306 -7.07 1.28 -11.15
CA ASN A 306 -8.23 0.99 -10.28
C ASN A 306 -8.88 -0.38 -10.56
N ARG A 307 -8.09 -1.36 -10.99
CA ARG A 307 -8.58 -2.72 -11.29
C ARG A 307 -8.77 -3.54 -10.01
N THR A 308 -9.83 -4.34 -9.98
CA THR A 308 -10.14 -5.28 -8.88
C THR A 308 -10.56 -6.65 -9.42
N TYR A 309 -10.10 -7.74 -8.79
CA TYR A 309 -10.54 -9.09 -9.14
C TYR A 309 -12.03 -9.27 -8.86
N VAL A 310 -12.74 -9.99 -9.73
CA VAL A 310 -14.17 -10.32 -9.55
C VAL A 310 -14.40 -11.82 -9.42
N SER A 311 -13.53 -12.66 -9.99
CA SER A 311 -13.69 -14.11 -10.00
C SER A 311 -13.82 -14.69 -8.60
N GLY A 312 -14.91 -15.42 -8.35
CA GLY A 312 -15.18 -16.10 -7.08
C GLY A 312 -15.73 -15.17 -5.98
N ARG A 313 -15.87 -13.87 -6.26
CA ARG A 313 -16.44 -12.87 -5.36
C ARG A 313 -17.41 -11.93 -6.07
N GLU A 314 -18.06 -12.40 -7.14
CA GLU A 314 -19.04 -11.66 -7.92
C GLU A 314 -20.20 -11.15 -7.04
N TYR A 315 -20.53 -11.89 -5.98
CA TYR A 315 -21.55 -11.54 -5.00
C TYR A 315 -21.27 -10.23 -4.24
N MET A 316 -20.03 -9.72 -4.25
CA MET A 316 -19.67 -8.43 -3.67
C MET A 316 -20.07 -7.23 -4.55
N PHE A 317 -20.50 -7.47 -5.79
CA PHE A 317 -20.83 -6.44 -6.76
C PHE A 317 -22.33 -6.47 -7.04
N ASP A 318 -23.01 -5.33 -6.85
CA ASP A 318 -24.45 -5.20 -7.09
C ASP A 318 -24.80 -5.46 -8.57
N SER A 319 -23.94 -4.99 -9.47
CA SER A 319 -23.98 -5.35 -10.88
C SER A 319 -22.60 -5.30 -11.52
N LEU A 320 -22.39 -6.18 -12.50
CA LEU A 320 -21.25 -6.22 -13.39
C LEU A 320 -21.77 -6.23 -14.84
N PRO A 321 -21.10 -5.59 -15.80
CA PRO A 321 -21.60 -5.54 -17.18
C PRO A 321 -21.75 -6.93 -17.79
N LYS A 322 -22.82 -7.13 -18.55
CA LYS A 322 -23.01 -8.36 -19.34
C LYS A 322 -22.10 -8.36 -20.57
N PRO A 323 -21.70 -9.52 -21.11
CA PRO A 323 -20.73 -9.61 -22.22
C PRO A 323 -21.08 -8.78 -23.47
N ASN A 324 -22.37 -8.50 -23.71
CA ASN A 324 -22.85 -7.72 -24.86
C ASN A 324 -23.06 -6.22 -24.56
N GLU A 325 -22.79 -5.77 -23.32
CA GLU A 325 -22.91 -4.37 -22.94
C GLU A 325 -21.61 -3.60 -23.26
N PRO A 326 -21.69 -2.31 -23.66
CA PRO A 326 -20.50 -1.54 -24.06
C PRO A 326 -19.40 -1.41 -23.01
N LEU A 327 -19.74 -1.54 -21.72
CA LEU A 327 -18.78 -1.44 -20.61
C LEU A 327 -18.08 -2.77 -20.28
N ALA A 328 -18.44 -3.87 -20.96
CA ALA A 328 -17.80 -5.18 -20.77
C ALA A 328 -16.37 -5.23 -21.34
N SER A 329 -15.98 -4.26 -22.18
CA SER A 329 -14.61 -4.09 -22.67
C SER A 329 -13.58 -3.82 -21.57
N HIS A 330 -14.02 -3.44 -20.36
CA HIS A 330 -13.14 -3.16 -19.21
C HIS A 330 -12.89 -4.36 -18.30
N PHE A 331 -13.31 -5.57 -18.72
CA PHE A 331 -12.83 -6.81 -18.11
C PHE A 331 -11.45 -7.18 -18.63
N GLY A 332 -10.66 -7.81 -17.79
CA GLY A 332 -9.46 -8.55 -18.20
C GLY A 332 -9.18 -9.72 -17.27
N GLU A 333 -8.04 -10.37 -17.45
CA GLU A 333 -7.58 -11.47 -16.62
C GLU A 333 -6.15 -11.21 -16.12
N GLY A 334 -5.79 -11.80 -14.98
CA GLY A 334 -4.47 -11.62 -14.37
C GLY A 334 -4.18 -12.65 -13.28
N ASP A 335 -2.92 -12.67 -12.85
CA ASP A 335 -2.46 -13.45 -11.71
C ASP A 335 -1.40 -12.63 -10.95
N ASN A 336 -1.70 -12.28 -9.71
CA ASN A 336 -0.80 -11.53 -8.83
C ASN A 336 -0.26 -12.39 -7.68
N ARG A 337 -0.28 -13.72 -7.80
CA ARG A 337 0.33 -14.61 -6.82
C ARG A 337 1.84 -14.71 -7.09
N GLY A 338 2.61 -13.83 -6.46
CA GLY A 338 4.07 -13.80 -6.57
C GLY A 338 4.79 -14.60 -5.48
N GLY A 339 4.11 -14.93 -4.38
CA GLY A 339 4.71 -15.62 -3.23
C GLY A 339 5.45 -14.68 -2.27
N ASN A 340 5.34 -13.37 -2.48
CA ASN A 340 5.94 -12.34 -1.65
C ASN A 340 5.13 -12.12 -0.36
N GLY A 341 5.67 -11.35 0.59
CA GLY A 341 4.99 -11.04 1.86
C GLY A 341 3.60 -10.42 1.65
N VAL A 342 3.44 -9.61 0.61
CA VAL A 342 2.19 -8.97 0.24
C VAL A 342 1.05 -9.94 -0.16
N ASP A 343 1.39 -11.16 -0.57
CA ASP A 343 0.43 -12.19 -1.00
C ASP A 343 -0.04 -13.07 0.16
N GLN A 344 0.68 -13.06 1.29
CA GLN A 344 0.43 -13.98 2.39
C GLN A 344 -0.94 -13.75 3.01
N GLY A 345 -1.78 -14.79 2.99
CA GLY A 345 -3.15 -14.74 3.51
C GLY A 345 -4.15 -14.00 2.61
N ARG A 346 -3.74 -13.55 1.41
CA ARG A 346 -4.61 -12.86 0.46
C ARG A 346 -5.41 -13.84 -0.39
N GLY A 347 -6.73 -13.67 -0.37
CA GLY A 347 -7.65 -14.35 -1.28
C GLY A 347 -7.88 -13.55 -2.56
N TYR A 348 -8.47 -14.19 -3.58
CA TYR A 348 -8.91 -13.52 -4.81
C TYR A 348 -7.81 -12.73 -5.55
N ALA A 349 -6.60 -13.30 -5.61
CA ALA A 349 -5.42 -12.65 -6.20
C ALA A 349 -5.16 -13.04 -7.68
N ASN A 350 -6.10 -13.73 -8.33
CA ASN A 350 -5.99 -14.14 -9.74
C ASN A 350 -7.38 -14.36 -10.37
N GLY A 351 -7.44 -14.41 -11.70
CA GLY A 351 -8.64 -14.63 -12.49
C GLY A 351 -9.13 -13.36 -13.19
N ARG A 352 -10.43 -13.27 -13.42
CA ARG A 352 -11.04 -12.12 -14.09
C ARG A 352 -11.08 -10.92 -13.16
N TRP A 353 -10.71 -9.75 -13.67
CA TRP A 353 -10.78 -8.46 -12.99
C TRP A 353 -11.62 -7.47 -13.82
N TYR A 354 -12.09 -6.40 -13.17
CA TYR A 354 -12.82 -5.30 -13.81
C TYR A 354 -12.23 -3.94 -13.44
N ASP A 355 -12.20 -3.01 -14.39
CA ASP A 355 -11.73 -1.62 -14.21
C ASP A 355 -12.91 -0.63 -14.18
N PHE A 356 -13.35 -0.26 -12.97
CA PHE A 356 -14.46 0.68 -12.80
C PHE A 356 -14.10 2.10 -13.19
N TYR A 357 -12.85 2.52 -12.98
CA TYR A 357 -12.41 3.86 -13.34
C TYR A 357 -12.39 4.04 -14.85
N ALA A 358 -11.82 3.08 -15.59
CA ALA A 358 -11.86 3.06 -17.05
C ALA A 358 -13.30 3.08 -17.60
N ALA A 359 -14.21 2.31 -16.97
CA ALA A 359 -15.63 2.34 -17.32
C ALA A 359 -16.27 3.72 -17.07
N ASN A 360 -15.91 4.41 -15.99
CA ASN A 360 -16.39 5.76 -15.70
C ASN A 360 -15.82 6.81 -16.66
N LEU A 361 -14.55 6.67 -17.08
CA LEU A 361 -13.98 7.50 -18.14
C LEU A 361 -14.73 7.31 -19.46
N GLN A 362 -15.14 6.08 -19.81
CA GLN A 362 -16.01 5.85 -20.97
C GLN A 362 -17.40 6.49 -20.80
N ARG A 363 -18.00 6.50 -19.60
CA ARG A 363 -19.28 7.19 -19.35
C ARG A 363 -19.18 8.70 -19.54
N LEU A 364 -18.03 9.29 -19.20
CA LEU A 364 -17.74 10.72 -19.31
C LEU A 364 -17.40 11.14 -20.75
N TYR A 365 -16.47 10.41 -21.38
CA TYR A 365 -15.79 10.82 -22.61
C TYR A 365 -16.09 9.93 -23.81
N GLY A 366 -16.68 8.75 -23.60
CA GLY A 366 -16.99 7.82 -24.67
C GLY A 366 -18.02 8.38 -25.63
N ALA A 367 -17.77 8.20 -26.94
CA ALA A 367 -18.78 8.48 -27.94
C ALA A 367 -20.01 7.57 -27.70
N PRO A 368 -21.25 8.09 -27.81
CA PRO A 368 -22.42 7.26 -27.66
C PRO A 368 -22.40 6.18 -28.74
N CYS A 369 -22.40 4.91 -28.31
CA CYS A 369 -22.60 3.79 -29.21
C CYS A 369 -23.93 4.02 -29.94
N LYS A 370 -23.89 4.21 -31.25
CA LYS A 370 -25.11 4.20 -32.06
C LYS A 370 -25.69 2.80 -31.87
N ALA A 371 -26.84 2.72 -31.21
CA ALA A 371 -27.66 1.53 -31.32
C ALA A 371 -27.92 1.32 -32.81
N ASP A 372 -27.68 0.11 -33.32
CA ASP A 372 -28.16 -0.26 -34.64
C ASP A 372 -29.69 -0.20 -34.61
N SER A 373 -30.23 0.99 -34.87
CA SER A 373 -31.65 1.22 -35.00
C SER A 373 -32.09 0.71 -36.36
N GLU A 374 -32.88 -0.35 -36.30
CA GLU A 374 -33.95 -0.68 -37.24
C GLU A 374 -33.54 -1.17 -38.63
N GLY A 375 -33.95 -2.41 -38.91
CA GLY A 375 -33.89 -3.00 -40.23
C GLY A 375 -34.51 -2.08 -41.28
N LYS A 376 -33.70 -1.76 -42.29
CA LYS A 376 -34.21 -1.42 -43.61
C LYS A 376 -33.92 -2.58 -44.54
N SER A 377 -35.03 -3.14 -45.02
CA SER A 377 -35.13 -4.07 -46.13
C SER A 377 -34.14 -3.71 -47.26
N GLY A 378 -33.21 -4.62 -47.51
CA GLY A 378 -32.30 -4.58 -48.64
C GLY A 378 -32.12 -5.96 -49.26
N VAL A 379 -33.20 -6.76 -49.32
CA VAL A 379 -33.25 -7.91 -50.25
C VAL A 379 -33.60 -7.35 -51.62
N ALA A 380 -32.58 -6.88 -52.34
CA ALA A 380 -32.51 -6.82 -53.80
C ALA A 380 -31.32 -5.95 -54.20
N GLU A 381 -30.12 -6.55 -54.30
CA GLU A 381 -29.11 -6.25 -55.33
C GLU A 381 -27.77 -6.92 -54.98
N ALA A 382 -27.73 -8.24 -55.09
CA ALA A 382 -26.50 -8.98 -55.39
C ALA A 382 -26.80 -10.39 -55.96
N ALA A 383 -27.94 -10.54 -56.63
CA ALA A 383 -28.17 -11.66 -57.54
C ALA A 383 -27.71 -11.22 -58.94
N LYS A 384 -26.39 -11.25 -59.17
CA LYS A 384 -25.71 -11.22 -60.47
C LYS A 384 -24.20 -11.20 -60.28
N SER A 385 -23.61 -12.38 -60.11
CA SER A 385 -22.29 -12.73 -60.68
C SER A 385 -21.94 -14.17 -60.30
N GLU A 386 -22.68 -15.12 -60.87
CA GLU A 386 -22.08 -16.42 -61.19
C GLU A 386 -21.30 -16.27 -62.50
N ALA A 387 -20.00 -16.52 -62.43
CA ALA A 387 -19.18 -17.07 -63.51
C ALA A 387 -17.97 -17.69 -62.79
N ALA A 388 -18.04 -18.97 -62.42
CA ALA A 388 -17.74 -20.11 -63.26
C ALA A 388 -16.27 -20.14 -63.73
N GLU A 389 -15.56 -21.09 -63.11
CA GLU A 389 -14.64 -22.03 -63.74
C GLU A 389 -13.19 -21.65 -64.09
N THR A 390 -12.29 -22.33 -63.33
CA THR A 390 -11.26 -23.28 -63.80
C THR A 390 -9.81 -22.84 -64.04
N SER A 391 -8.94 -23.81 -63.67
CA SER A 391 -7.55 -24.09 -64.06
C SER A 391 -6.44 -23.43 -63.24
N ALA A 392 -5.34 -24.08 -62.82
CA ALA A 392 -4.93 -25.49 -62.76
C ALA A 392 -3.62 -25.60 -61.92
N GLU A 393 -3.40 -26.76 -61.27
CA GLU A 393 -2.15 -27.56 -61.10
C GLU A 393 -0.78 -26.87 -60.83
N LYS A 394 0.23 -27.42 -60.15
CA LYS A 394 0.58 -28.60 -59.32
C LYS A 394 2.10 -28.43 -59.05
N THR A 395 2.62 -28.78 -57.87
CA THR A 395 3.81 -29.67 -57.70
C THR A 395 4.16 -29.88 -56.23
N ALA A 396 4.71 -31.05 -55.93
CA ALA A 396 4.75 -31.69 -54.62
C ALA A 396 6.18 -32.00 -54.09
N ALA A 397 6.32 -31.85 -52.77
CA ALA A 397 6.98 -32.76 -51.79
C ALA A 397 8.52 -32.95 -51.75
N PRO A 398 9.13 -33.62 -50.71
CA PRO A 398 8.61 -34.07 -49.38
C PRO A 398 9.54 -33.86 -48.12
N VAL A 399 8.91 -33.92 -46.93
CA VAL A 399 9.20 -34.71 -45.68
C VAL A 399 10.62 -34.79 -45.07
N VAL A 400 10.76 -34.53 -43.74
CA VAL A 400 11.19 -35.47 -42.65
C VAL A 400 10.91 -34.88 -41.25
N GLU A 401 10.13 -35.61 -40.42
CA GLU A 401 10.19 -35.63 -38.93
C GLU A 401 10.83 -36.96 -38.47
N PRO A 402 11.19 -37.14 -37.18
CA PRO A 402 10.27 -37.88 -36.29
C PRO A 402 10.25 -37.48 -34.78
N LYS A 403 9.03 -37.43 -34.20
CA LYS A 403 8.45 -38.22 -33.05
C LYS A 403 9.18 -38.23 -31.68
N SER A 404 8.57 -38.38 -30.49
CA SER A 404 7.24 -38.76 -29.92
C SER A 404 7.36 -38.69 -28.37
N GLY A 405 6.34 -38.75 -27.49
CA GLY A 405 4.90 -39.07 -27.56
C GLY A 405 4.19 -38.66 -26.25
N VAL A 406 2.89 -38.30 -26.23
CA VAL A 406 1.62 -39.08 -26.32
C VAL A 406 1.15 -39.65 -24.97
N ALA A 407 -0.02 -39.18 -24.51
CA ALA A 407 -1.18 -40.00 -24.12
C ALA A 407 -2.50 -39.19 -24.19
N GLU A 408 -3.29 -39.53 -25.21
CA GLU A 408 -4.72 -39.24 -25.48
C GLU A 408 -5.60 -40.18 -24.61
N ALA A 409 -6.93 -40.08 -24.40
CA ALA A 409 -8.04 -39.49 -25.14
C ALA A 409 -9.32 -39.50 -24.25
N ALA A 410 -10.31 -38.65 -24.59
CA ALA A 410 -11.72 -39.04 -24.70
C ALA A 410 -12.52 -37.88 -25.38
N GLN A 411 -12.85 -38.06 -26.66
CA GLN A 411 -13.84 -37.28 -27.40
C GLN A 411 -15.16 -38.06 -27.45
N THR A 412 -16.27 -37.38 -27.17
CA THR A 412 -17.61 -37.78 -27.64
C THR A 412 -18.42 -36.53 -28.02
N ASP A 413 -18.91 -36.58 -29.26
CA ASP A 413 -20.12 -35.98 -29.83
C ASP A 413 -20.29 -34.45 -29.87
N ALA A 414 -19.99 -33.91 -31.07
CA ALA A 414 -20.40 -32.60 -31.53
C ALA A 414 -21.87 -32.63 -32.03
N ALA A 415 -22.76 -31.96 -31.30
CA ALA A 415 -24.04 -31.50 -31.83
C ALA A 415 -23.87 -30.08 -32.39
N HIS A 416 -24.14 -29.92 -33.68
CA HIS A 416 -24.23 -28.64 -34.35
C HIS A 416 -25.31 -27.76 -33.71
N ILE A 417 -24.90 -26.73 -32.97
CA ILE A 417 -25.73 -25.56 -32.69
C ILE A 417 -25.15 -24.41 -33.51
N ALA A 418 -25.96 -23.87 -34.42
CA ALA A 418 -25.64 -22.69 -35.19
C ALA A 418 -25.19 -21.57 -34.25
N ARG A 419 -23.93 -21.15 -34.36
CA ARG A 419 -23.46 -19.91 -33.74
C ARG A 419 -24.25 -18.78 -34.38
N ALA A 420 -25.17 -18.19 -33.62
CA ALA A 420 -25.60 -16.83 -33.87
C ALA A 420 -24.34 -15.97 -33.78
N GLU A 421 -23.95 -15.33 -34.88
CA GLU A 421 -22.95 -14.27 -34.86
C GLU A 421 -23.53 -13.12 -34.02
N THR A 422 -23.12 -13.06 -32.76
CA THR A 422 -23.32 -11.86 -31.94
C THR A 422 -22.42 -10.79 -32.54
N SER A 423 -23.01 -9.71 -33.06
CA SER A 423 -22.27 -8.51 -33.47
C SER A 423 -21.32 -8.10 -32.34
N ALA A 424 -20.07 -7.81 -32.69
CA ALA A 424 -19.09 -7.35 -31.71
C ALA A 424 -19.63 -6.10 -31.01
N PRO A 425 -19.67 -6.07 -29.67
CA PRO A 425 -20.15 -4.90 -28.95
C PRO A 425 -19.31 -3.67 -29.32
N CYS A 426 -19.98 -2.52 -29.47
CA CYS A 426 -19.36 -1.23 -29.71
C CYS A 426 -18.22 -0.98 -28.70
N GLN A 427 -16.98 -1.00 -29.18
CA GLN A 427 -15.80 -0.64 -28.39
C GLN A 427 -15.65 0.88 -28.40
N ALA A 428 -16.31 1.57 -27.46
CA ALA A 428 -15.88 2.91 -27.13
C ALA A 428 -14.61 2.79 -26.28
N THR A 429 -13.46 3.15 -26.86
CA THR A 429 -12.18 3.22 -26.17
C THR A 429 -12.02 4.58 -25.50
N ILE A 430 -11.28 4.62 -24.39
CA ILE A 430 -10.93 5.87 -23.70
C ILE A 430 -10.02 6.68 -24.63
N ASP A 431 -10.34 7.96 -24.83
CA ASP A 431 -9.41 8.91 -25.44
C ASP A 431 -8.35 9.29 -24.39
N GLU A 432 -7.24 8.56 -24.40
CA GLU A 432 -6.12 8.74 -23.47
C GLU A 432 -5.54 10.15 -23.54
N GLN A 433 -5.52 10.78 -24.72
CA GLN A 433 -5.02 12.15 -24.88
C GLN A 433 -5.96 13.18 -24.25
N GLN A 434 -7.27 12.97 -24.38
CA GLN A 434 -8.27 13.81 -23.72
C GLN A 434 -8.16 13.68 -22.19
N TRP A 435 -8.05 12.46 -21.67
CA TRP A 435 -7.84 12.22 -20.24
C TRP A 435 -6.54 12.87 -19.74
N ALA A 436 -5.43 12.70 -20.48
CA ALA A 436 -4.15 13.27 -20.13
C ALA A 436 -4.21 14.81 -20.09
N THR A 437 -4.85 15.42 -21.09
CA THR A 437 -5.03 16.88 -21.15
C THR A 437 -5.82 17.39 -19.94
N HIS A 438 -6.95 16.77 -19.62
CA HIS A 438 -7.78 17.13 -18.47
C HIS A 438 -7.07 16.91 -17.14
N THR A 439 -6.30 15.82 -17.02
CA THR A 439 -5.52 15.51 -15.83
C THR A 439 -4.37 16.50 -15.63
N LEU A 440 -3.67 16.91 -16.69
CA LEU A 440 -2.65 17.96 -16.61
C LEU A 440 -3.26 19.32 -16.24
N ASP A 441 -4.46 19.63 -16.75
CA ASP A 441 -5.23 20.81 -16.35
C ASP A 441 -5.55 20.79 -14.85
N ARG A 442 -6.01 19.66 -14.31
CA ARG A 442 -6.21 19.45 -12.86
C ARG A 442 -4.93 19.71 -12.08
N LEU A 443 -3.87 18.98 -12.38
CA LEU A 443 -2.63 19.04 -11.60
C LEU A 443 -2.05 20.47 -11.56
N GLN A 444 -1.99 21.14 -12.72
CA GLN A 444 -1.51 22.53 -12.80
C GLN A 444 -2.44 23.49 -12.06
N ALA A 445 -3.77 23.36 -12.22
CA ALA A 445 -4.76 24.16 -11.51
C ALA A 445 -4.72 23.95 -9.99
N TRP A 446 -4.41 22.74 -9.53
CA TRP A 446 -4.26 22.41 -8.11
C TRP A 446 -2.88 22.77 -7.56
N GLY A 447 -2.05 23.44 -8.35
CA GLY A 447 -0.75 23.95 -7.92
C GLY A 447 0.37 22.89 -7.89
N PHE A 448 0.11 21.66 -8.33
CA PHE A 448 1.18 20.70 -8.57
C PHE A 448 2.04 21.14 -9.76
N ASN A 449 3.29 20.72 -9.75
CA ASN A 449 4.28 21.03 -10.79
C ASN A 449 5.17 19.82 -11.11
N THR A 450 4.80 18.61 -10.68
CA THR A 450 5.54 17.38 -11.00
C THR A 450 4.56 16.22 -11.22
N ILE A 451 4.78 15.44 -12.27
CA ILE A 451 4.18 14.12 -12.43
C ILE A 451 5.08 13.12 -11.68
N GLY A 452 4.54 12.54 -10.63
CA GLY A 452 5.25 11.59 -9.77
C GLY A 452 5.38 10.21 -10.39
N ASN A 453 5.92 9.29 -9.61
CA ASN A 453 6.27 7.95 -10.03
C ASN A 453 5.04 7.13 -10.48
N TRP A 454 5.26 6.15 -11.36
CA TRP A 454 4.24 5.22 -11.88
C TRP A 454 3.03 5.88 -12.55
N SER A 455 3.25 7.03 -13.19
CA SER A 455 2.21 7.74 -13.95
C SER A 455 2.24 7.34 -15.42
N ALA A 456 1.12 7.53 -16.12
CA ALA A 456 0.98 7.20 -17.53
C ALA A 456 1.99 7.99 -18.40
N PRO A 457 2.73 7.35 -19.33
CA PRO A 457 3.76 8.00 -20.15
C PRO A 457 3.28 9.25 -20.90
N VAL A 458 2.04 9.21 -21.41
CA VAL A 458 1.39 10.33 -22.13
C VAL A 458 1.40 11.66 -21.38
N LEU A 459 1.49 11.63 -20.04
CA LEU A 459 1.58 12.84 -19.22
C LEU A 459 2.95 13.50 -19.30
N GLY A 460 4.02 12.71 -19.35
CA GLY A 460 5.40 13.19 -19.51
C GLY A 460 5.66 13.68 -20.93
N ASP A 461 5.17 12.93 -21.92
CA ASP A 461 5.31 13.24 -23.36
C ASP A 461 4.61 14.54 -23.77
N ALA A 462 3.71 15.05 -22.93
CA ALA A 462 2.99 16.29 -23.20
C ALA A 462 3.85 17.56 -23.10
N GLU A 463 5.07 17.50 -22.57
CA GLU A 463 5.98 18.65 -22.39
C GLU A 463 5.31 19.84 -21.67
N ARG A 464 4.49 19.56 -20.65
CA ARG A 464 3.71 20.56 -19.90
C ARG A 464 4.09 20.63 -18.42
N VAL A 465 4.47 19.50 -17.84
CA VAL A 465 4.77 19.34 -16.42
C VAL A 465 5.98 18.41 -16.31
N PRO A 466 7.03 18.79 -15.56
CA PRO A 466 8.17 17.90 -15.31
C PRO A 466 7.75 16.58 -14.68
N TYR A 467 8.53 15.53 -14.88
CA TYR A 467 8.17 14.19 -14.41
C TYR A 467 9.35 13.42 -13.84
N THR A 468 9.05 12.31 -13.16
CA THR A 468 10.03 11.37 -12.60
C THR A 468 9.71 9.95 -13.05
N LEU A 469 10.73 9.12 -13.22
CA LEU A 469 10.56 7.72 -13.64
C LEU A 469 11.19 6.74 -12.64
N PRO A 470 10.67 5.51 -12.51
CA PRO A 470 11.34 4.45 -11.75
C PRO A 470 12.35 3.69 -12.62
N LEU A 471 13.45 3.24 -12.02
CA LEU A 471 14.24 2.13 -12.52
C LEU A 471 13.74 0.87 -11.81
N SER A 472 12.79 0.17 -12.43
CA SER A 472 12.32 -1.12 -11.94
C SER A 472 13.33 -2.21 -12.33
N ILE A 473 14.23 -2.53 -11.42
CA ILE A 473 15.27 -3.53 -11.66
C ILE A 473 14.68 -4.90 -11.35
N VAL A 474 14.35 -5.64 -12.40
CA VAL A 474 13.80 -7.00 -12.31
C VAL A 474 14.64 -7.93 -13.16
N GLY A 475 15.00 -9.09 -12.59
CA GLY A 475 15.77 -10.10 -13.28
C GLY A 475 15.91 -11.37 -12.46
N ASP A 476 16.51 -12.40 -13.09
CA ASP A 476 16.84 -13.67 -12.45
C ASP A 476 18.22 -13.55 -11.76
N TYR A 477 18.28 -12.77 -10.68
CA TYR A 477 19.44 -12.67 -9.79
C TYR A 477 19.13 -13.29 -8.43
N ALA A 478 20.16 -13.67 -7.68
CA ALA A 478 19.98 -14.09 -6.30
C ALA A 478 19.37 -12.96 -5.44
N SER A 479 18.55 -13.30 -4.45
CA SER A 479 17.99 -12.34 -3.51
C SER A 479 18.19 -12.80 -2.07
N ILE A 480 18.25 -11.83 -1.13
CA ILE A 480 18.43 -12.07 0.29
C ILE A 480 17.15 -11.74 1.05
N SER A 481 16.70 -12.69 1.86
CA SER A 481 15.59 -12.46 2.77
C SER A 481 16.04 -11.70 4.02
N THR A 482 15.27 -10.68 4.40
CA THR A 482 15.43 -9.99 5.70
C THR A 482 14.40 -10.44 6.73
N GLY A 483 13.61 -11.46 6.39
CA GLY A 483 12.47 -11.93 7.21
C GLY A 483 11.19 -11.10 7.05
N SER A 484 11.23 -9.99 6.29
CA SER A 484 10.05 -9.24 5.86
C SER A 484 10.22 -8.77 4.41
N ASP A 485 10.06 -9.72 3.50
CA ASP A 485 10.24 -9.50 2.06
C ASP A 485 8.89 -9.11 1.43
N TRP A 486 8.35 -7.97 1.86
CA TRP A 486 6.98 -7.54 1.50
C TRP A 486 6.79 -7.46 -0.02
N TRP A 487 7.70 -6.76 -0.71
CA TRP A 487 7.75 -6.63 -2.17
C TRP A 487 8.66 -7.66 -2.87
N GLY A 488 9.30 -8.53 -2.10
CA GLY A 488 10.34 -9.45 -2.55
C GLY A 488 11.64 -9.31 -1.75
N GLY A 489 12.55 -10.27 -1.89
CA GLY A 489 13.85 -10.25 -1.23
C GLY A 489 14.78 -9.19 -1.81
N MET A 490 15.77 -8.76 -1.03
CA MET A 490 16.76 -7.77 -1.43
C MET A 490 17.60 -8.30 -2.61
N PRO A 491 17.71 -7.59 -3.76
CA PRO A 491 18.56 -8.00 -4.88
C PRO A 491 20.02 -8.16 -4.43
N ASP A 492 20.69 -9.25 -4.79
CA ASP A 492 22.13 -9.44 -4.52
C ASP A 492 22.97 -8.63 -5.52
N PRO A 493 23.61 -7.53 -5.11
CA PRO A 493 24.35 -6.67 -6.02
C PRO A 493 25.71 -7.26 -6.43
N PHE A 494 26.14 -8.35 -5.79
CA PHE A 494 27.36 -9.08 -6.17
C PHE A 494 27.09 -10.14 -7.23
N ASP A 495 25.82 -10.41 -7.55
CA ASP A 495 25.43 -11.26 -8.67
C ASP A 495 25.63 -10.49 -9.99
N PRO A 496 26.46 -10.98 -10.94
CA PRO A 496 26.61 -10.34 -12.24
C PRO A 496 25.28 -10.18 -12.99
N ARG A 497 24.28 -11.04 -12.71
CA ARG A 497 22.94 -10.95 -13.30
C ARG A 497 22.18 -9.72 -12.80
N PHE A 498 22.45 -9.23 -11.59
CA PHE A 498 21.90 -7.97 -11.10
C PHE A 498 22.45 -6.78 -11.91
N ALA A 499 23.76 -6.76 -12.20
CA ALA A 499 24.34 -5.72 -13.04
C ALA A 499 23.75 -5.73 -14.47
N MET A 500 23.53 -6.92 -15.04
CA MET A 500 22.85 -7.06 -16.35
C MET A 500 21.39 -6.60 -16.31
N ALA A 501 20.66 -6.90 -15.23
CA ALA A 501 19.29 -6.45 -15.04
C ALA A 501 19.22 -4.92 -14.88
N THR A 502 20.15 -4.35 -14.12
CA THR A 502 20.29 -2.91 -13.92
C THR A 502 20.54 -2.20 -15.25
N GLU A 503 21.54 -2.66 -16.01
CA GLU A 503 21.88 -2.09 -17.32
C GLU A 503 20.68 -2.15 -18.28
N ARG A 504 19.94 -3.26 -18.29
CA ARG A 504 18.74 -3.40 -19.10
C ARG A 504 17.65 -2.42 -18.67
N ALA A 505 17.37 -2.32 -17.37
CA ALA A 505 16.34 -1.43 -16.84
C ALA A 505 16.67 0.04 -17.17
N VAL A 506 17.92 0.46 -16.96
CA VAL A 506 18.40 1.80 -17.27
C VAL A 506 18.36 2.06 -18.78
N ALA A 507 18.85 1.14 -19.61
CA ALA A 507 18.83 1.32 -21.07
C ALA A 507 17.40 1.46 -21.62
N ILE A 508 16.43 0.71 -21.07
CA ILE A 508 15.02 0.83 -21.45
C ILE A 508 14.47 2.18 -20.99
N ALA A 509 14.67 2.55 -19.73
CA ALA A 509 14.15 3.78 -19.15
C ALA A 509 14.79 5.04 -19.74
N ALA A 510 16.01 4.95 -20.28
CA ALA A 510 16.72 6.06 -20.91
C ALA A 510 16.49 6.17 -22.43
N ARG A 511 16.05 5.08 -23.10
CA ARG A 511 16.00 5.00 -24.57
C ARG A 511 15.35 6.20 -25.24
N ASP A 512 14.17 6.59 -24.74
CA ASP A 512 13.34 7.66 -25.30
C ASP A 512 13.33 8.92 -24.41
N HIS A 513 14.10 8.93 -23.32
CA HIS A 513 14.11 10.00 -22.31
C HIS A 513 15.50 10.59 -22.05
N ARG A 514 16.54 10.06 -22.73
CA ARG A 514 17.88 10.62 -22.67
C ARG A 514 17.86 12.07 -23.14
N ASP A 515 18.48 12.94 -22.35
CA ASP A 515 18.56 14.38 -22.64
C ASP A 515 17.20 15.08 -22.71
N ASP A 516 16.13 14.47 -22.17
CA ASP A 516 14.86 15.16 -21.97
C ASP A 516 14.99 16.20 -20.83
N PRO A 517 14.78 17.50 -21.10
CA PRO A 517 14.85 18.55 -20.07
C PRO A 517 13.66 18.54 -19.10
N TRP A 518 12.56 17.86 -19.43
CA TRP A 518 11.37 17.72 -18.56
C TRP A 518 11.52 16.61 -17.52
N LEU A 519 12.41 15.64 -17.76
CA LEU A 519 12.68 14.57 -16.82
C LEU A 519 13.57 15.08 -15.68
N ILE A 520 13.03 15.10 -14.46
CA ILE A 520 13.78 15.47 -13.26
C ILE A 520 14.86 14.42 -12.97
N GLY A 521 14.52 13.13 -13.12
CA GLY A 521 15.44 12.04 -12.87
C GLY A 521 14.74 10.71 -12.61
N TYR A 522 15.55 9.74 -12.19
CA TYR A 522 15.16 8.35 -12.02
C TYR A 522 15.27 7.88 -10.56
N TYR A 523 14.27 7.19 -10.04
CA TYR A 523 14.35 6.50 -8.75
C TYR A 523 15.02 5.13 -8.90
N ALA A 524 15.82 4.71 -7.92
CA ALA A 524 16.38 3.37 -7.83
C ALA A 524 15.40 2.45 -7.09
N ASP A 525 14.65 1.62 -7.82
CA ASP A 525 13.60 0.75 -7.27
C ASP A 525 12.62 1.51 -6.34
N ASN A 526 11.98 0.79 -5.40
CA ASN A 526 11.06 1.31 -4.41
C ASN A 526 11.01 0.38 -3.18
N GLU A 527 11.14 0.94 -1.97
CA GLU A 527 10.89 0.24 -0.70
C GLU A 527 11.57 -1.12 -0.53
N LEU A 528 12.82 -1.25 -1.01
CA LEU A 528 13.61 -2.45 -0.78
C LEU A 528 13.83 -2.70 0.72
N ALA A 529 13.85 -3.97 1.13
CA ALA A 529 13.95 -4.39 2.52
C ALA A 529 15.39 -4.27 3.06
N TRP A 530 15.87 -3.05 3.32
CA TRP A 530 17.21 -2.80 3.86
C TRP A 530 17.40 -3.23 5.32
N ALA A 531 16.30 -3.42 6.06
CA ALA A 531 16.27 -3.95 7.42
C ALA A 531 15.01 -4.83 7.62
N GLY A 532 15.02 -5.63 8.68
CA GLY A 532 13.88 -6.47 9.06
C GLY A 532 12.82 -5.69 9.87
N PRO A 533 11.72 -6.35 10.25
CA PRO A 533 10.62 -5.71 10.98
C PRO A 533 10.98 -5.54 12.47
N GLY A 534 10.86 -4.32 12.99
CA GLY A 534 11.03 -3.99 14.42
C GLY A 534 12.32 -3.22 14.74
N ASP A 535 12.53 -2.95 16.03
CA ASP A 535 13.60 -2.07 16.53
C ASP A 535 14.75 -2.83 17.24
N ASP A 536 14.75 -4.17 17.18
CA ASP A 536 15.77 -5.00 17.81
C ASP A 536 17.02 -5.21 16.91
N PRO A 537 18.16 -5.68 17.46
CA PRO A 537 19.37 -5.91 16.68
C PRO A 537 19.18 -6.89 15.50
N LYS A 538 18.29 -7.89 15.63
CA LYS A 538 18.04 -8.83 14.55
C LYS A 538 17.32 -8.14 13.38
N ALA A 539 16.39 -7.23 13.65
CA ALA A 539 15.75 -6.41 12.64
C ALA A 539 16.74 -5.44 11.99
N ARG A 540 17.50 -4.69 12.79
CA ARG A 540 18.50 -3.70 12.33
C ARG A 540 19.58 -4.28 11.41
N TYR A 541 19.97 -5.53 11.65
CA TYR A 541 21.03 -6.23 10.91
C TYR A 541 20.50 -7.40 10.08
N ALA A 542 19.20 -7.42 9.79
CA ALA A 542 18.55 -8.55 9.13
C ALA A 542 19.16 -8.89 7.76
N LEU A 543 19.65 -7.90 7.02
CA LEU A 543 20.33 -8.13 5.73
C LEU A 543 21.63 -8.92 5.92
N ALA A 544 22.52 -8.46 6.81
CA ALA A 544 23.77 -9.16 7.12
C ALA A 544 23.51 -10.55 7.72
N TYR A 545 22.57 -10.63 8.66
CA TYR A 545 22.15 -11.87 9.32
C TYR A 545 21.57 -12.87 8.31
N GLY A 546 20.66 -12.40 7.45
CA GLY A 546 20.02 -13.16 6.38
C GLY A 546 21.06 -13.70 5.40
N THR A 547 21.98 -12.86 4.92
CA THR A 547 23.07 -13.28 4.03
C THR A 547 23.91 -14.39 4.66
N LEU A 548 24.30 -14.29 5.94
CA LEU A 548 25.13 -15.30 6.59
C LEU A 548 24.43 -16.66 6.79
N LYS A 549 23.11 -16.73 6.69
CA LYS A 549 22.38 -18.01 6.75
C LYS A 549 22.34 -18.76 5.41
N MET A 550 22.68 -18.07 4.31
CA MET A 550 22.63 -18.61 2.96
C MET A 550 23.86 -19.49 2.64
N THR A 551 23.77 -20.23 1.54
CA THR A 551 24.89 -21.03 1.00
C THR A 551 25.86 -20.16 0.21
N THR A 552 27.06 -20.69 -0.04
CA THR A 552 28.06 -20.05 -0.92
C THR A 552 27.66 -19.99 -2.39
N ASP A 553 26.52 -20.54 -2.81
CA ASP A 553 25.99 -20.32 -4.17
C ASP A 553 25.57 -18.86 -4.36
N VAL A 554 25.21 -18.18 -3.27
CA VAL A 554 24.82 -16.77 -3.24
C VAL A 554 26.08 -15.88 -3.27
N PRO A 555 26.24 -15.01 -4.28
CA PRO A 555 27.37 -14.08 -4.38
C PRO A 555 27.60 -13.22 -3.13
N ALA A 556 26.55 -12.66 -2.53
CA ALA A 556 26.64 -11.87 -1.29
C ALA A 556 27.23 -12.66 -0.12
N LYS A 557 26.88 -13.94 0.00
CA LYS A 557 27.47 -14.83 1.01
C LYS A 557 28.97 -14.96 0.82
N ARG A 558 29.43 -15.18 -0.43
CA ARG A 558 30.87 -15.26 -0.75
C ARG A 558 31.57 -13.95 -0.46
N ALA A 559 30.96 -12.81 -0.79
CA ALA A 559 31.51 -11.49 -0.50
C ALA A 559 31.68 -11.27 1.02
N PHE A 560 30.68 -11.66 1.81
CA PHE A 560 30.75 -11.54 3.27
C PHE A 560 31.82 -12.46 3.87
N LEU A 561 31.89 -13.73 3.46
CA LEU A 561 32.94 -14.63 3.93
C LEU A 561 34.34 -14.15 3.54
N LYS A 562 34.49 -13.58 2.34
CA LYS A 562 35.76 -12.97 1.92
C LYS A 562 36.16 -11.81 2.84
N GLN A 563 35.23 -10.91 3.18
CA GLN A 563 35.48 -9.83 4.15
C GLN A 563 36.00 -10.38 5.48
N LEU A 564 35.34 -11.40 6.04
CA LEU A 564 35.73 -11.97 7.33
C LEU A 564 37.10 -12.67 7.26
N ARG A 565 37.37 -13.40 6.16
CA ARG A 565 38.66 -14.06 5.92
C ARG A 565 39.80 -13.06 5.78
N ASP A 566 39.58 -11.97 5.04
CA ASP A 566 40.58 -10.92 4.85
C ASP A 566 40.91 -10.22 6.18
N LYS A 567 39.91 -9.99 7.04
CA LYS A 567 40.08 -9.32 8.34
C LYS A 567 40.75 -10.22 9.39
N TYR A 568 40.28 -11.46 9.57
CA TYR A 568 40.71 -12.31 10.69
C TYR A 568 41.77 -13.35 10.33
N ARG A 569 42.09 -13.52 9.04
CA ARG A 569 43.06 -14.48 8.47
C ARG A 569 42.68 -15.96 8.65
N ASN A 570 42.21 -16.39 9.81
CA ASN A 570 41.80 -17.76 10.10
C ASN A 570 40.58 -17.81 11.06
N GLN A 571 39.98 -19.01 11.18
CA GLN A 571 38.76 -19.22 11.95
C GLN A 571 38.94 -18.96 13.45
N ALA A 572 40.13 -19.23 13.99
CA ALA A 572 40.43 -18.94 15.40
C ALA A 572 40.40 -17.42 15.70
N GLY A 573 40.85 -16.60 14.74
CA GLY A 573 40.74 -15.14 14.82
C GLY A 573 39.28 -14.67 14.90
N LEU A 574 38.43 -15.20 14.03
CA LEU A 574 36.99 -14.89 14.04
C LEU A 574 36.31 -15.41 15.32
N SER A 575 36.57 -16.65 15.72
CA SER A 575 36.08 -17.24 16.97
C SER A 575 36.36 -16.36 18.18
N LYS A 576 37.60 -15.86 18.28
CA LYS A 576 37.98 -14.95 19.37
C LYS A 576 37.25 -13.61 19.28
N ALA A 577 37.14 -13.04 18.08
CA ALA A 577 36.51 -11.72 17.89
C ALA A 577 35.00 -11.76 18.18
N TRP A 578 34.32 -12.82 17.74
CA TRP A 578 32.86 -12.98 17.84
C TRP A 578 32.40 -13.78 19.06
N GLY A 579 33.31 -14.40 19.82
CA GLY A 579 32.95 -15.21 20.98
C GLY A 579 32.22 -16.51 20.62
N ILE A 580 32.53 -17.08 19.46
CA ILE A 580 31.91 -18.32 18.95
C ILE A 580 32.94 -19.45 18.84
N ASP A 581 32.47 -20.69 18.91
CA ASP A 581 33.29 -21.86 18.56
C ASP A 581 33.11 -22.19 17.07
N LEU A 582 34.10 -21.81 16.27
CA LEU A 582 34.14 -22.07 14.83
C LEU A 582 35.38 -22.92 14.51
N PRO A 583 35.25 -24.25 14.46
CA PRO A 583 36.40 -25.13 14.27
C PRO A 583 36.98 -25.05 12.84
N ALA A 584 36.16 -24.69 11.84
CA ALA A 584 36.54 -24.59 10.44
C ALA A 584 35.68 -23.55 9.71
N TRP A 585 36.22 -22.90 8.67
CA TRP A 585 35.49 -21.87 7.90
C TRP A 585 34.32 -22.46 7.10
N GLU A 586 34.45 -23.71 6.70
CA GLU A 586 33.49 -24.47 5.90
C GLU A 586 32.13 -24.58 6.58
N LEU A 587 32.08 -24.55 7.93
CA LEU A 587 30.81 -24.51 8.67
C LEU A 587 30.01 -23.23 8.48
N MET A 588 30.68 -22.14 8.07
CA MET A 588 29.98 -20.92 7.66
C MET A 588 29.58 -20.98 6.19
N GLU A 589 30.06 -21.92 5.38
CA GLU A 589 29.68 -22.05 3.97
C GLU A 589 28.36 -22.81 3.79
N ASP A 590 28.07 -23.72 4.72
CA ASP A 590 26.85 -24.53 4.75
C ASP A 590 25.58 -23.70 5.04
N PRO A 591 24.42 -24.10 4.47
CA PRO A 591 23.15 -23.46 4.78
C PRO A 591 22.81 -23.64 6.26
N GLY A 592 22.27 -22.58 6.86
CA GLY A 592 21.75 -22.65 8.22
C GLY A 592 22.76 -22.33 9.32
N PHE A 593 23.98 -21.90 9.00
CA PHE A 593 24.85 -21.23 9.98
C PHE A 593 24.07 -20.09 10.64
N VAL A 594 23.98 -20.12 11.98
CA VAL A 594 23.27 -19.11 12.76
C VAL A 594 24.30 -18.13 13.31
N PRO A 595 24.48 -16.94 12.69
CA PRO A 595 25.44 -15.98 13.20
C PRO A 595 24.98 -15.44 14.57
N PRO A 596 25.92 -15.10 15.48
CA PRO A 596 25.57 -14.42 16.72
C PRO A 596 24.99 -13.03 16.42
N LEU A 597 24.07 -12.57 17.28
CA LEU A 597 23.61 -11.18 17.24
C LEU A 597 24.65 -10.26 17.89
N PRO A 598 24.70 -8.97 17.48
CA PRO A 598 25.53 -7.98 18.14
C PRO A 598 25.34 -7.96 19.66
N ASN A 599 26.45 -7.97 20.39
CA ASN A 599 26.45 -7.84 21.84
C ASN A 599 27.70 -7.04 22.30
N PRO A 600 27.65 -6.37 23.47
CA PRO A 600 28.75 -5.52 23.94
C PRO A 600 30.07 -6.25 24.26
N GLU A 601 30.03 -7.55 24.57
CA GLU A 601 31.23 -8.34 24.89
C GLU A 601 32.05 -8.67 23.64
N HIS A 602 31.38 -8.71 22.49
CA HIS A 602 31.97 -8.99 21.17
C HIS A 602 31.58 -7.90 20.16
N PRO A 603 32.09 -6.67 20.32
CA PRO A 603 31.69 -5.52 19.50
C PRO A 603 32.03 -5.68 18.01
N GLU A 604 32.98 -6.55 17.68
CA GLU A 604 33.39 -6.85 16.31
C GLU A 604 32.25 -7.46 15.47
N ILE A 605 31.27 -8.13 16.09
CA ILE A 605 30.08 -8.65 15.38
C ILE A 605 29.33 -7.49 14.71
N GLU A 606 29.05 -6.44 15.48
CA GLU A 606 28.34 -5.27 14.98
C GLU A 606 29.16 -4.54 13.92
N ALA A 607 30.47 -4.37 14.16
CA ALA A 607 31.36 -3.72 13.22
C ALA A 607 31.42 -4.45 11.86
N ASP A 608 31.46 -5.78 11.88
CA ASP A 608 31.48 -6.59 10.66
C ASP A 608 30.13 -6.54 9.91
N PHE A 609 29.01 -6.53 10.64
CA PHE A 609 27.67 -6.38 10.06
C PHE A 609 27.48 -5.01 9.41
N LYS A 610 27.87 -3.93 10.10
CA LYS A 610 27.85 -2.57 9.55
C LYS A 610 28.71 -2.47 8.30
N TYR A 611 29.94 -2.98 8.34
CA TYR A 611 30.83 -2.94 7.17
C TYR A 611 30.23 -3.70 5.99
N PHE A 612 29.68 -4.90 6.21
CA PHE A 612 29.04 -5.67 5.14
C PHE A 612 27.85 -4.92 4.53
N GLN A 613 26.94 -4.38 5.34
CA GLN A 613 25.79 -3.62 4.84
C GLN A 613 26.22 -2.39 4.03
N LYS A 614 27.28 -1.70 4.45
CA LYS A 614 27.87 -0.61 3.68
C LYS A 614 28.37 -1.09 2.32
N VAL A 615 29.19 -2.15 2.27
CA VAL A 615 29.73 -2.67 1.00
C VAL A 615 28.61 -3.17 0.08
N PHE A 616 27.59 -3.80 0.65
CA PHE A 616 26.39 -4.20 -0.07
C PHE A 616 25.69 -3.00 -0.72
N ALA A 617 25.36 -1.97 0.07
CA ALA A 617 24.69 -0.78 -0.42
C ALA A 617 25.55 0.01 -1.41
N ASP A 618 26.86 0.11 -1.18
CA ASP A 618 27.82 0.70 -2.11
C ASP A 618 27.77 0.00 -3.46
N THR A 619 27.79 -1.34 -3.48
CA THR A 619 27.77 -2.12 -4.72
C THR A 619 26.44 -1.94 -5.48
N TYR A 620 25.32 -1.93 -4.76
CA TYR A 620 23.99 -1.68 -5.33
C TYR A 620 23.91 -0.29 -5.99
N PHE A 621 24.09 0.78 -5.23
CA PHE A 621 23.92 2.14 -5.75
C PHE A 621 24.99 2.53 -6.76
N LYS A 622 26.23 2.05 -6.62
CA LYS A 622 27.28 2.28 -7.61
C LYS A 622 26.94 1.66 -8.96
N THR A 623 26.42 0.43 -8.98
CA THR A 623 26.04 -0.26 -10.22
C THR A 623 24.99 0.54 -11.00
N ILE A 624 23.98 1.06 -10.31
CA ILE A 624 22.94 1.90 -10.89
C ILE A 624 23.52 3.24 -11.38
N SER A 625 24.29 3.92 -10.53
CA SER A 625 24.91 5.21 -10.84
C SER A 625 25.82 5.13 -12.07
N ASP A 626 26.65 4.08 -12.16
CA ASP A 626 27.56 3.88 -13.30
C ASP A 626 26.81 3.61 -14.60
N SER A 627 25.76 2.77 -14.56
CA SER A 627 24.90 2.53 -15.73
C SER A 627 24.16 3.81 -16.15
N LEU A 628 23.60 4.57 -15.20
CA LEU A 628 22.88 5.80 -15.52
C LEU A 628 23.80 6.87 -16.13
N LYS A 629 25.03 7.03 -15.62
CA LYS A 629 26.03 7.95 -16.21
C LYS A 629 26.36 7.61 -17.66
N TRP A 630 26.25 6.34 -18.07
CA TRP A 630 26.49 5.94 -19.45
C TRP A 630 25.29 6.26 -20.35
N HIS A 631 24.07 5.95 -19.90
CA HIS A 631 22.87 6.04 -20.74
C HIS A 631 22.17 7.41 -20.69
N ALA A 632 22.17 8.08 -19.55
CA ALA A 632 21.46 9.34 -19.30
C ALA A 632 22.29 10.28 -18.37
N PRO A 633 23.46 10.76 -18.82
CA PRO A 633 24.41 11.51 -17.99
C PRO A 633 23.90 12.88 -17.49
N ASN A 634 22.81 13.37 -18.05
CA ASN A 634 22.23 14.67 -17.71
C ASN A 634 21.05 14.58 -16.72
N GLN A 635 20.58 13.36 -16.43
CA GLN A 635 19.46 13.11 -15.53
C GLN A 635 19.96 12.72 -14.13
N MET A 636 19.25 13.15 -13.09
CA MET A 636 19.60 12.84 -11.70
C MET A 636 19.21 11.41 -11.32
N LEU A 637 20.01 10.80 -10.43
CA LEU A 637 19.61 9.61 -9.66
C LEU A 637 18.95 10.06 -8.35
N LEU A 638 17.66 9.82 -8.23
CA LEU A 638 16.78 10.37 -7.19
C LEU A 638 16.71 9.53 -5.90
N GLY A 639 17.59 8.54 -5.74
CA GLY A 639 17.66 7.69 -4.56
C GLY A 639 16.66 6.53 -4.53
N GLY A 640 16.59 5.84 -3.39
CA GLY A 640 15.96 4.52 -3.27
C GLY A 640 14.52 4.46 -2.74
N ARG A 641 13.85 5.60 -2.53
CA ARG A 641 12.48 5.69 -1.97
C ARG A 641 12.32 4.82 -0.72
N PHE A 642 13.15 5.08 0.29
CA PHE A 642 13.20 4.26 1.50
C PHE A 642 11.91 4.37 2.32
N ALA A 643 11.23 3.25 2.56
CA ALA A 643 10.26 3.11 3.66
C ALA A 643 10.91 2.47 4.92
N VAL A 644 11.87 1.58 4.70
CA VAL A 644 12.75 1.01 5.72
C VAL A 644 14.19 1.21 5.24
N SER A 645 15.08 1.63 6.13
CA SER A 645 16.47 1.92 5.78
C SER A 645 17.44 1.60 6.91
N THR A 646 18.73 1.63 6.58
CA THR A 646 19.82 1.61 7.55
C THR A 646 20.72 2.82 7.34
N PRO A 647 21.40 3.32 8.40
CA PRO A 647 22.42 4.36 8.26
C PRO A 647 23.45 4.08 7.17
N GLU A 648 23.85 2.81 6.99
CA GLU A 648 24.79 2.42 5.94
C GLU A 648 24.18 2.58 4.55
N ALA A 649 22.94 2.12 4.34
CA ALA A 649 22.26 2.24 3.06
C ALA A 649 22.00 3.70 2.67
N VAL A 650 21.60 4.54 3.62
CA VAL A 650 21.36 5.98 3.39
C VAL A 650 22.67 6.71 3.08
N ALA A 651 23.76 6.40 3.80
CA ALA A 651 25.07 6.99 3.52
C ALA A 651 25.63 6.57 2.16
N SER A 652 25.49 5.30 1.77
CA SER A 652 25.85 4.83 0.42
C SER A 652 24.97 5.50 -0.64
N CYS A 653 23.66 5.64 -0.41
CA CYS A 653 22.78 6.38 -1.31
C CYS A 653 23.28 7.83 -1.50
N ALA A 654 23.64 8.53 -0.42
CA ALA A 654 24.19 9.88 -0.49
C ALA A 654 25.49 9.95 -1.32
N GLN A 655 26.32 8.91 -1.28
CA GLN A 655 27.57 8.87 -2.04
C GLN A 655 27.35 8.78 -3.56
N TYR A 656 26.33 8.06 -4.03
CA TYR A 656 26.14 7.74 -5.45
C TYR A 656 24.95 8.44 -6.12
N CYS A 657 23.97 8.89 -5.33
CA CYS A 657 22.75 9.53 -5.80
C CYS A 657 22.82 11.06 -5.63
N ASP A 658 22.08 11.77 -6.47
CA ASP A 658 21.96 13.23 -6.43
C ASP A 658 20.99 13.69 -5.33
N VAL A 659 20.01 12.85 -5.01
CA VAL A 659 18.95 13.09 -4.02
C VAL A 659 18.74 11.85 -3.14
N LEU A 660 18.44 12.07 -1.86
CA LEU A 660 17.94 11.04 -0.96
C LEU A 660 16.40 11.04 -1.00
N SER A 661 15.78 9.89 -1.27
CA SER A 661 14.31 9.78 -1.31
C SER A 661 13.74 8.83 -0.26
N PHE A 662 12.61 9.24 0.32
CA PHE A 662 11.93 8.52 1.40
C PHE A 662 10.41 8.50 1.21
N ASN A 663 9.81 7.35 1.48
CA ASN A 663 8.36 7.22 1.64
C ASN A 663 8.03 7.42 3.12
N MET A 664 7.27 8.47 3.44
CA MET A 664 7.00 8.87 4.82
C MET A 664 5.49 8.99 5.07
N TYR A 665 4.89 7.88 5.51
CA TYR A 665 3.51 7.85 5.97
C TYR A 665 3.42 8.30 7.44
N THR A 666 3.55 9.61 7.66
CA THR A 666 3.56 10.28 8.97
C THR A 666 2.82 11.63 8.94
N LEU A 667 2.49 12.21 10.10
CA LEU A 667 1.81 13.51 10.16
C LEU A 667 2.72 14.71 9.82
N LYS A 668 4.04 14.53 9.95
CA LYS A 668 5.08 15.46 9.49
C LYS A 668 6.35 14.67 9.18
N PRO A 669 7.19 15.11 8.22
CA PRO A 669 8.39 14.39 7.81
C PRO A 669 9.33 14.02 8.97
N GLN A 670 9.46 14.91 9.96
CA GLN A 670 10.38 14.74 11.10
C GLN A 670 10.00 13.59 12.03
N ASP A 671 8.78 13.05 11.92
CA ASP A 671 8.38 11.85 12.66
C ASP A 671 8.84 10.56 11.95
N GLY A 672 9.24 10.64 10.68
CA GLY A 672 9.65 9.49 9.86
C GLY A 672 11.16 9.25 9.79
N HIS A 673 12.00 10.25 10.09
CA HIS A 673 13.45 10.12 10.04
C HIS A 673 14.18 11.14 10.93
N ASP A 674 15.39 10.81 11.37
CA ASP A 674 16.30 11.77 12.00
C ASP A 674 16.90 12.72 10.95
N PHE A 675 16.41 13.96 10.91
CA PHE A 675 16.90 14.99 9.99
C PHE A 675 18.25 15.58 10.38
N ALA A 676 18.68 15.46 11.64
CA ALA A 676 20.03 15.88 12.03
C ALA A 676 21.07 14.93 11.41
N ALA A 677 20.77 13.62 11.41
CA ALA A 677 21.59 12.62 10.73
C ALA A 677 21.61 12.83 9.20
N LEU A 678 20.46 13.17 8.58
CA LEU A 678 20.41 13.48 7.15
C LEU A 678 21.17 14.76 6.79
N ALA A 679 21.08 15.80 7.62
CA ALA A 679 21.80 17.05 7.41
C ALA A 679 23.33 16.84 7.40
N ALA A 680 23.84 15.88 8.18
CA ALA A 680 25.26 15.53 8.21
C ALA A 680 25.76 14.88 6.90
N LEU A 681 24.85 14.33 6.07
CA LEU A 681 25.19 13.78 4.75
C LEU A 681 25.25 14.85 3.66
N ASP A 682 24.81 16.08 3.96
CA ASP A 682 24.79 17.22 3.05
C ASP A 682 24.21 16.90 1.65
N LYS A 683 22.99 16.35 1.64
CA LYS A 683 22.26 16.03 0.41
C LYS A 683 20.83 16.57 0.45
N PRO A 684 20.25 16.90 -0.73
CA PRO A 684 18.84 17.21 -0.82
C PRO A 684 18.00 15.96 -0.54
N VAL A 685 16.84 16.17 0.07
CA VAL A 685 15.87 15.13 0.45
C VAL A 685 14.58 15.34 -0.33
N LEU A 686 14.02 14.27 -0.89
CA LEU A 686 12.72 14.26 -1.54
C LEU A 686 11.79 13.29 -0.82
N ILE A 687 10.65 13.78 -0.33
CA ILE A 687 9.63 12.88 0.20
C ILE A 687 8.81 12.38 -0.97
N THR A 688 8.89 11.08 -1.23
CA THR A 688 8.38 10.50 -2.47
C THR A 688 7.01 9.86 -2.34
N GLU A 689 6.55 9.60 -1.12
CA GLU A 689 5.18 9.20 -0.81
C GLU A 689 4.79 9.73 0.56
N PHE A 690 3.59 10.31 0.65
CA PHE A 690 2.85 10.54 1.88
C PHE A 690 1.37 10.62 1.53
N ASN A 691 0.49 10.31 2.48
CA ASN A 691 -0.93 10.52 2.31
C ASN A 691 -1.68 10.67 3.62
N PHE A 692 -2.92 11.12 3.51
CA PHE A 692 -3.90 11.14 4.58
C PHE A 692 -5.22 10.64 4.01
N GLY A 693 -5.76 9.59 4.61
CA GLY A 693 -7.06 9.04 4.22
C GLY A 693 -8.06 9.04 5.37
N SER A 694 -9.31 8.69 5.05
CA SER A 694 -10.39 8.54 6.02
C SER A 694 -11.30 7.38 5.60
N THR A 695 -12.34 7.08 6.38
CA THR A 695 -13.26 5.96 6.08
C THR A 695 -14.71 6.43 5.83
N ASP A 696 -14.92 7.72 5.59
CA ASP A 696 -16.25 8.35 5.43
C ASP A 696 -16.58 8.73 3.97
N ARG A 697 -15.82 8.22 2.98
CA ARG A 697 -16.02 8.49 1.54
C ARG A 697 -16.10 7.26 0.64
N GLY A 698 -16.33 6.08 1.20
CA GLY A 698 -16.71 4.89 0.46
C GLY A 698 -15.76 3.71 0.61
N PRO A 699 -14.50 3.81 0.15
CA PRO A 699 -13.49 2.79 0.44
C PRO A 699 -13.36 2.52 1.95
N LEU A 700 -12.94 1.30 2.30
CA LEU A 700 -13.10 0.75 3.65
C LEU A 700 -11.86 0.96 4.53
N TRP A 701 -10.76 1.43 3.95
CA TRP A 701 -9.49 1.66 4.65
C TRP A 701 -9.09 3.14 4.57
N GLY A 702 -8.61 3.73 5.66
CA GLY A 702 -8.11 5.11 5.65
C GLY A 702 -6.66 5.26 5.21
N GLY A 703 -6.04 4.21 4.67
CA GLY A 703 -4.61 4.19 4.35
C GLY A 703 -3.70 4.00 5.58
N VAL A 704 -2.39 4.10 5.36
CA VAL A 704 -1.38 3.93 6.42
C VAL A 704 -1.46 5.07 7.45
N THR A 705 -1.73 6.30 6.99
CA THR A 705 -1.91 7.47 7.87
C THR A 705 -3.35 7.97 7.81
N GLN A 706 -4.23 7.33 8.57
CA GLN A 706 -5.64 7.68 8.61
C GLN A 706 -5.90 8.89 9.53
N VAL A 707 -6.69 9.85 9.05
CA VAL A 707 -7.35 10.91 9.83
C VAL A 707 -8.80 10.54 10.12
N ALA A 708 -9.44 11.23 11.06
CA ALA A 708 -10.76 10.84 11.53
C ALA A 708 -11.86 11.00 10.47
N ARG A 709 -11.84 12.09 9.71
CA ARG A 709 -12.85 12.42 8.69
C ARG A 709 -12.21 13.07 7.45
N GLU A 710 -12.94 13.05 6.33
CA GLU A 710 -12.51 13.67 5.07
C GLU A 710 -12.05 15.13 5.25
N GLU A 711 -12.78 15.92 6.05
CA GLU A 711 -12.42 17.32 6.32
C GLU A 711 -11.07 17.52 7.03
N ASP A 712 -10.54 16.48 7.69
CA ASP A 712 -9.26 16.55 8.41
C ASP A 712 -8.06 16.31 7.48
N ARG A 713 -8.27 15.78 6.27
CA ARG A 713 -7.19 15.50 5.30
C ARG A 713 -6.52 16.78 4.82
N GLY A 714 -7.31 17.82 4.55
CA GLY A 714 -6.80 19.13 4.11
C GLY A 714 -5.85 19.78 5.12
N PRO A 715 -6.26 19.95 6.39
CA PRO A 715 -5.37 20.43 7.46
C PRO A 715 -4.10 19.58 7.64
N ALA A 716 -4.20 18.25 7.55
CA ALA A 716 -3.04 17.36 7.65
C ALA A 716 -2.06 17.59 6.48
N TYR A 717 -2.56 17.67 5.24
CA TYR A 717 -1.77 17.99 4.05
C TYR A 717 -1.04 19.35 4.19
N ALA A 718 -1.78 20.39 4.58
CA ALA A 718 -1.21 21.73 4.78
C ALA A 718 -0.12 21.75 5.85
N ASN A 719 -0.31 21.03 6.96
CA ASN A 719 0.70 20.90 7.99
C ASN A 719 1.94 20.17 7.46
N PHE A 720 1.76 19.05 6.75
CA PHE A 720 2.88 18.28 6.20
C PHE A 720 3.75 19.13 5.28
N LEU A 721 3.14 19.85 4.32
CA LEU A 721 3.87 20.75 3.40
C LEU A 721 4.61 21.86 4.15
N LYS A 722 3.98 22.45 5.17
CA LYS A 722 4.62 23.48 5.99
C LYS A 722 5.84 22.94 6.74
N GLN A 723 5.72 21.77 7.36
CA GLN A 723 6.83 21.13 8.08
C GLN A 723 7.94 20.68 7.12
N ALA A 724 7.57 20.22 5.92
CA ALA A 724 8.52 19.87 4.87
C ALA A 724 9.29 21.09 4.37
N LEU A 725 8.61 22.18 4.03
CA LEU A 725 9.27 23.39 3.56
C LEU A 725 10.16 24.03 4.64
N ASN A 726 9.82 23.92 5.91
CA ASN A 726 10.65 24.45 7.00
C ASN A 726 11.99 23.72 7.14
N GLU A 727 12.09 22.49 6.66
CA GLU A 727 13.32 21.70 6.66
C GLU A 727 14.21 22.12 5.46
N PRO A 728 15.43 22.66 5.69
CA PRO A 728 16.31 23.15 4.63
C PRO A 728 16.78 22.09 3.63
N SER A 729 16.82 20.83 4.04
CA SER A 729 17.24 19.72 3.16
C SER A 729 16.13 19.24 2.22
N ILE A 730 14.85 19.42 2.56
CA ILE A 730 13.75 18.94 1.72
C ILE A 730 13.56 19.84 0.50
N VAL A 731 13.53 19.23 -0.68
CA VAL A 731 13.37 19.91 -1.99
C VAL A 731 12.06 19.56 -2.70
N GLY A 732 11.21 18.75 -2.08
CA GLY A 732 9.91 18.39 -2.64
C GLY A 732 9.16 17.36 -1.81
N VAL A 733 7.86 17.22 -2.11
CA VAL A 733 6.97 16.19 -1.54
C VAL A 733 6.02 15.67 -2.63
N HIS A 734 5.85 14.36 -2.71
CA HIS A 734 4.99 13.69 -3.68
C HIS A 734 3.85 12.94 -2.98
N TRP A 735 2.61 13.27 -3.35
CA TRP A 735 1.40 12.67 -2.80
C TRP A 735 1.16 11.26 -3.36
N PHE A 736 0.84 10.30 -2.48
CA PHE A 736 0.40 8.96 -2.86
C PHE A 736 -1.10 8.78 -2.52
N GLN A 737 -2.04 9.00 -3.42
CA GLN A 737 -1.88 8.99 -4.88
C GLN A 737 -3.03 9.71 -5.60
N TYR A 738 -3.06 9.67 -6.94
CA TYR A 738 -4.09 10.37 -7.71
C TYR A 738 -5.52 9.86 -7.42
N LEU A 739 -5.72 8.54 -7.52
CA LEU A 739 -7.02 7.89 -7.39
C LEU A 739 -7.20 7.22 -6.02
N ASP A 740 -8.43 7.23 -5.54
CA ASP A 740 -8.88 6.26 -4.54
C ASP A 740 -8.66 4.84 -5.06
N GLN A 741 -8.51 3.89 -4.14
CA GLN A 741 -8.37 2.49 -4.50
C GLN A 741 -9.75 1.81 -4.62
N PRO A 742 -9.83 0.67 -5.33
CA PRO A 742 -11.08 -0.07 -5.45
C PRO A 742 -11.60 -0.51 -4.09
N VAL A 743 -12.90 -0.40 -3.84
CA VAL A 743 -13.54 -0.78 -2.56
C VAL A 743 -13.19 -2.22 -2.15
N THR A 744 -13.03 -3.12 -3.12
CA THR A 744 -12.72 -4.54 -2.93
C THR A 744 -11.24 -4.89 -3.12
N GLY A 745 -10.35 -3.91 -3.10
CA GLY A 745 -8.90 -4.11 -3.15
C GLY A 745 -8.32 -4.08 -4.56
N ARG A 746 -7.23 -3.34 -4.74
CA ARG A 746 -6.46 -3.33 -5.99
C ARG A 746 -5.79 -4.67 -6.26
N LEU A 747 -5.50 -4.96 -7.53
CA LEU A 747 -4.90 -6.23 -7.96
C LEU A 747 -3.58 -6.56 -7.25
N LEU A 748 -2.77 -5.55 -6.95
CA LEU A 748 -1.41 -5.73 -6.44
C LEU A 748 -1.37 -6.42 -5.07
N ASP A 749 -2.17 -5.95 -4.12
CA ASP A 749 -2.04 -6.30 -2.69
C ASP A 749 -3.36 -6.26 -1.91
N GLY A 750 -4.48 -5.98 -2.59
CA GLY A 750 -5.79 -5.82 -1.95
C GLY A 750 -5.98 -4.49 -1.21
N GLU A 751 -5.09 -3.51 -1.35
CA GLU A 751 -5.35 -2.18 -0.77
C GLU A 751 -6.63 -1.54 -1.33
N ASN A 752 -7.49 -1.06 -0.43
CA ASN A 752 -8.83 -0.56 -0.71
C ASN A 752 -9.13 0.75 0.04
N GLY A 753 -8.18 1.67 0.03
CA GLY A 753 -8.23 2.89 0.80
C GLY A 753 -8.77 4.13 0.09
N HIS A 754 -9.29 5.04 0.90
CA HIS A 754 -9.73 6.36 0.52
C HIS A 754 -8.65 7.38 0.89
N PHE A 755 -7.87 7.78 -0.10
CA PHE A 755 -6.79 8.75 0.03
C PHE A 755 -6.41 9.37 -1.34
N GLY A 756 -7.23 9.19 -2.37
CA GLY A 756 -7.07 9.82 -3.67
C GLY A 756 -7.40 11.31 -3.64
N LEU A 757 -6.92 12.03 -4.66
CA LEU A 757 -7.42 13.38 -4.99
C LEU A 757 -8.80 13.30 -5.68
N VAL A 758 -9.03 12.20 -6.41
CA VAL A 758 -10.27 11.90 -7.13
C VAL A 758 -10.79 10.51 -6.74
N GLY A 759 -12.12 10.36 -6.70
CA GLY A 759 -12.78 9.07 -6.48
C GLY A 759 -12.79 8.20 -7.74
N VAL A 760 -13.29 6.96 -7.61
CA VAL A 760 -13.43 6.00 -8.73
C VAL A 760 -14.30 6.52 -9.89
N THR A 761 -15.15 7.50 -9.64
CA THR A 761 -16.00 8.17 -10.63
C THR A 761 -15.32 9.34 -11.33
N ASP A 762 -14.00 9.52 -11.15
CA ASP A 762 -13.25 10.68 -11.66
C ASP A 762 -13.72 12.03 -11.10
N VAL A 763 -14.46 12.03 -9.98
CA VAL A 763 -14.91 13.24 -9.31
C VAL A 763 -13.90 13.65 -8.24
N PRO A 764 -13.40 14.90 -8.24
CA PRO A 764 -12.48 15.37 -7.21
C PRO A 764 -13.16 15.53 -5.85
N TYR A 765 -12.43 15.24 -4.78
CA TYR A 765 -12.85 15.56 -3.41
C TYR A 765 -12.67 17.06 -3.16
N GLN A 766 -13.71 17.83 -3.47
CA GLN A 766 -13.59 19.29 -3.66
C GLN A 766 -12.99 20.03 -2.46
N GLY A 767 -13.46 19.73 -1.25
CA GLY A 767 -12.95 20.39 -0.03
C GLY A 767 -11.46 20.11 0.21
N PHE A 768 -11.02 18.88 -0.10
CA PHE A 768 -9.62 18.51 -0.02
C PHE A 768 -8.79 19.18 -1.12
N VAL A 769 -9.24 19.12 -2.37
CA VAL A 769 -8.54 19.72 -3.54
C VAL A 769 -8.36 21.23 -3.41
N GLU A 770 -9.35 21.95 -2.87
CA GLU A 770 -9.21 23.39 -2.59
C GLU A 770 -8.11 23.68 -1.57
N THR A 771 -8.00 22.84 -0.53
CA THR A 771 -6.96 22.96 0.49
C THR A 771 -5.59 22.59 -0.06
N VAL A 772 -5.50 21.55 -0.90
CA VAL A 772 -4.29 21.17 -1.64
C VAL A 772 -3.82 22.33 -2.50
N ARG A 773 -4.71 22.90 -3.32
CA ARG A 773 -4.40 24.06 -4.16
C ARG A 773 -3.82 25.22 -3.36
N LYS A 774 -4.52 25.60 -2.28
CA LYS A 774 -4.09 26.69 -1.41
C LYS A 774 -2.70 26.42 -0.82
N SER A 775 -2.47 25.21 -0.32
CA SER A 775 -1.21 24.83 0.34
C SER A 775 -0.04 24.77 -0.64
N ASN A 776 -0.26 24.26 -1.86
CA ASN A 776 0.74 24.23 -2.93
C ASN A 776 1.18 25.64 -3.34
N LEU A 777 0.22 26.54 -3.59
CA LEU A 777 0.53 27.93 -3.95
C LEU A 777 1.30 28.66 -2.83
N GLN A 778 0.89 28.46 -1.58
CA GLN A 778 1.58 29.05 -0.42
C GLN A 778 3.02 28.50 -0.28
N THR A 779 3.23 27.23 -0.56
CA THR A 779 4.55 26.59 -0.52
C THR A 779 5.48 27.21 -1.56
N LEU A 780 5.02 27.36 -2.81
CA LEU A 780 5.82 27.98 -3.87
C LEU A 780 6.10 29.46 -3.60
N GLU A 781 5.13 30.22 -3.07
CA GLU A 781 5.34 31.60 -2.69
C GLU A 781 6.39 31.73 -1.56
N GLN A 782 6.31 30.87 -0.55
CA GLN A 782 7.25 30.87 0.56
C GLN A 782 8.65 30.44 0.11
N LEU A 783 8.78 29.44 -0.76
CA LEU A 783 10.05 29.07 -1.39
C LEU A 783 10.68 30.28 -2.10
N GLY A 784 9.88 31.02 -2.87
CA GLY A 784 10.33 32.23 -3.57
C GLY A 784 10.86 33.30 -2.61
N LYS A 785 10.18 33.51 -1.47
CA LYS A 785 10.64 34.42 -0.41
C LYS A 785 11.97 33.97 0.21
N GLU A 786 12.16 32.68 0.44
CA GLU A 786 13.45 32.16 0.94
C GLU A 786 14.56 32.33 -0.09
N ALA A 787 14.29 32.03 -1.37
CA ALA A 787 15.27 32.22 -2.44
C ALA A 787 15.67 33.69 -2.65
N GLN A 788 14.79 34.66 -2.35
CA GLN A 788 15.10 36.09 -2.44
C GLN A 788 15.95 36.63 -1.29
N LYS A 789 15.94 35.98 -0.11
CA LYS A 789 16.80 36.36 1.02
C LYS A 789 18.26 35.99 0.78
N ALA A 790 18.51 35.01 -0.09
CA ALA A 790 19.84 34.57 -0.48
C ALA A 790 20.56 35.65 -1.31
N PRO A 791 21.81 36.04 -1.00
CA PRO A 791 22.58 36.95 -1.85
C PRO A 791 22.76 36.35 -3.25
N ALA A 792 22.67 37.19 -4.29
CA ALA A 792 23.07 36.77 -5.63
C ALA A 792 24.58 36.57 -5.62
N HIS A 793 25.05 35.32 -5.72
CA HIS A 793 26.47 35.06 -5.87
C HIS A 793 26.89 35.54 -7.27
N GLU A 794 27.81 36.50 -7.35
CA GLU A 794 28.43 36.86 -8.62
C GLU A 794 29.04 35.59 -9.22
N ALA A 795 28.62 35.27 -10.45
CA ALA A 795 29.29 34.27 -11.26
C ALA A 795 30.79 34.61 -11.27
N GLU A 796 31.66 33.64 -10.95
CA GLU A 796 33.11 33.80 -11.10
C GLU A 796 33.43 34.09 -12.58
N GLY A 797 33.36 35.38 -12.94
CA GLY A 797 33.85 35.95 -14.17
C GLY A 797 35.36 35.92 -14.12
N GLY A 798 35.95 35.29 -15.14
CA GLY A 798 37.37 34.99 -15.23
C GLY A 798 38.29 36.11 -14.77
N ARG A 799 39.08 35.79 -13.74
CA ARG A 799 40.28 36.57 -13.42
C ARG A 799 41.32 36.26 -14.48
N LYS A 800 41.42 37.15 -15.48
CA LYS A 800 42.57 37.23 -16.38
C LYS A 800 43.83 37.29 -15.52
N GLY A 801 44.71 36.31 -15.69
CA GLY A 801 46.07 36.36 -15.15
C GLY A 801 46.84 37.47 -15.86
N GLU A 802 47.06 38.58 -15.16
CA GLU A 802 48.11 39.54 -15.53
C GLU A 802 49.41 39.11 -14.89
N ALA A 803 50.39 38.84 -15.75
CA ALA A 803 51.78 38.63 -15.39
C ALA A 803 52.42 39.97 -14.96
N GLY A 804 53.11 39.98 -13.83
CA GLY A 804 53.96 41.08 -13.37
C GLY A 804 55.20 40.55 -12.64
N LYS A 805 56.33 40.51 -13.36
CA LYS A 805 57.69 40.24 -12.86
C LYS A 805 58.26 41.43 -12.08
N ALA A 806 59.04 41.16 -11.03
CA ALA A 806 60.37 41.73 -10.67
C ALA A 806 60.59 41.57 -9.15
N ALA A 807 61.56 40.80 -8.61
CA ALA A 807 63.04 40.84 -8.67
C ALA A 807 63.69 41.69 -7.55
N GLY A 808 64.62 41.08 -6.80
CA GLY A 808 65.64 41.75 -5.95
C GLY A 808 65.78 41.16 -4.53
N ALA A 809 66.64 40.14 -4.34
CA ALA A 809 67.95 40.22 -3.65
C ALA A 809 67.85 40.28 -2.09
N GLY A 810 68.55 39.50 -1.27
CA GLY A 810 69.55 38.45 -1.41
C GLY A 810 70.06 38.03 -0.02
N HIS A 811 70.58 36.80 0.11
CA HIS A 811 71.55 36.24 1.09
C HIS A 811 71.30 36.42 2.63
N ALA A 812 71.61 35.48 3.54
CA ALA A 812 72.59 34.38 3.56
C ALA A 812 72.26 33.32 4.65
N GLY A 813 72.73 32.08 4.41
CA GLY A 813 73.24 31.10 5.42
C GLY A 813 72.23 30.40 6.33
N GLY A 814 72.23 29.08 6.55
CA GLY A 814 73.12 27.98 6.14
C GLY A 814 72.76 26.73 6.97
N HIS A 815 72.86 25.56 6.34
CA HIS A 815 73.15 24.18 6.82
C HIS A 815 72.68 23.72 8.22
N SER A 816 72.29 22.46 8.51
CA SER A 816 72.34 21.10 7.90
C SER A 816 71.66 20.18 8.94
N GLY A 817 71.14 18.98 8.70
CA GLY A 817 71.15 18.08 7.54
C GLY A 817 70.51 16.72 7.89
N ASN A 818 70.27 15.95 6.81
CA ASN A 818 70.26 14.49 6.58
C ASN A 818 69.49 13.55 7.55
N GLY A 819 68.65 12.61 7.09
CA GLY A 819 68.83 11.66 5.96
C GLY A 819 68.98 10.26 6.60
N HIS A 820 68.35 9.17 6.16
CA HIS A 820 67.83 8.73 4.87
C HIS A 820 66.48 8.04 5.01
#